data_AF-A0A9D9GKK1-F1
#
_entry.id   AF-A0A9D9GKK1-F1
#
_cell.length_a   1.000
_cell.length_b   1.000
_cell.length_c   1.000
_cell.angle_alpha   90.00
_cell.angle_beta   90.00
_cell.angle_gamma   90.00
#
_symmetry.space_group_name_H-M   'P 1'
#
loop_
_entity.id
_entity.type
_entity.pdbx_description
1 polymer ?
#
loop_
_entity_poly.entity_id
_entity_poly.type
_entity_poly.pdbx_seq_one_letter_code
_entity_poly.pdbx_strand_id
1 'polypeptide(L)'
;MRKSLALVLVLVCTGLQAQNEWVNPFIGTSNFGACNPGAVTPNGMMSVSPFNVMGSQMNTWDKDSRWWSTPYVAENSYFTGFSHVNLSGVGCPDLGAVLTMPTTGPLQVDYHIYGSPYTGEKARPGYYCLKLDNGVFAQVSATPRSSVESYRFPGGEGSVLLNLGEGLTNESGATVRRVSATEVEGSKLMGTFCYTREAVFPLYFVLRVSKVPSSSGYWKKQRPMTAEAAWDADAGKYKLYPGYARELSGDDIGYWFHYDSLAPDEEVLVQVGVSFVSCENARRNLDAEQQGFDFEGVLAKAEDMWKEHLGRIRLEGGTPDQKTIFYTALYHALIHPSIVSDVNGEYPVMEFGNPLSEDSRSIPTGPAGQDVKARALRGVGLVQGGERYSVFSLWDTYRNLHQLITLLWPEKQLDMVRSMVDMYREWGWMPKWELFGRETWTMEGDPAIPVIADTWLKGLRDFDIRSAYEAFLKSADTPGAENLMRPDNDPYVENGYIPLDFFAQDFSGDNSVSHALEYYVADYALSQLARDLGRDEDAARFRSRSLGYRNYYSAEYGCLRPIRGDGSFLTPFDPCDGADFSNAPGFHEGSAWNYSFAVPHDVAGYAKLMGGNKNFVKALQKVFDEGLYDPANEPDIVYPYLFSRFKGYEKRTWEQVDRILAQNYRNAPDGIPGNDDTGTMSAWAVFSMLGFYPDCPADPSYTLTRPTFAKAVITLPGGDTLTISRTKKPSGVRVGGKSKGYRISHTDLLNAGSIQWK
;
A
#
# COMPACT_ATOMS: atom_id res chain seq x y z
N MET A 1 1.81 -10.66 74.37
CA MET A 1 2.62 -9.75 73.51
C MET A 1 3.00 -10.50 72.23
N ARG A 2 2.28 -10.27 71.13
CA ARG A 2 2.63 -10.78 69.79
C ARG A 2 2.87 -9.56 68.89
N LYS A 3 4.08 -9.42 68.38
CA LYS A 3 4.45 -8.41 67.37
C LYS A 3 4.18 -9.00 65.99
N SER A 4 3.31 -8.35 65.22
CA SER A 4 3.11 -8.62 63.80
C SER A 4 4.06 -7.73 62.99
N LEU A 5 4.85 -8.34 62.10
CA LEU A 5 5.70 -7.67 61.14
C LEU A 5 4.90 -7.48 59.84
N ALA A 6 4.68 -6.24 59.41
CA ALA A 6 4.07 -5.93 58.12
C ALA A 6 5.17 -5.88 57.05
N LEU A 7 5.05 -6.73 56.04
CA LEU A 7 5.91 -6.75 54.86
C LEU A 7 5.33 -5.75 53.84
N VAL A 8 6.04 -4.66 53.56
CA VAL A 8 5.70 -3.70 52.50
C VAL A 8 6.18 -4.28 51.17
N LEU A 9 5.24 -4.59 50.28
CA LEU A 9 5.50 -5.01 48.90
C LEU A 9 5.81 -3.74 48.08
N VAL A 10 7.08 -3.55 47.70
CA VAL A 10 7.46 -2.52 46.72
C VAL A 10 7.18 -3.08 45.33
N LEU A 11 6.07 -2.64 44.70
CA LEU A 11 5.87 -2.83 43.26
C LEU A 11 6.89 -1.94 42.53
N VAL A 12 7.90 -2.55 41.94
CA VAL A 12 8.70 -1.90 40.90
C VAL A 12 7.91 -2.01 39.61
N CYS A 13 7.11 -1.00 39.29
CA CYS A 13 6.58 -0.80 37.95
C CYS A 13 7.73 -0.36 37.04
N THR A 14 8.42 -1.32 36.40
CA THR A 14 9.15 -1.01 35.16
C THR A 14 8.08 -0.67 34.12
N GLY A 15 7.93 0.61 33.77
CA GLY A 15 6.99 1.04 32.73
C GLY A 15 7.25 0.26 31.44
N LEU A 16 6.28 -0.52 30.99
CA LEU A 16 6.30 -1.05 29.63
C LEU A 16 6.19 0.15 28.69
N GLN A 17 7.25 0.41 27.93
CA GLN A 17 7.22 1.37 26.84
C GLN A 17 6.11 0.97 25.85
N ALA A 18 5.26 1.91 25.46
CA ALA A 18 4.15 1.62 24.55
C ALA A 18 4.69 1.23 23.17
N GLN A 19 4.04 0.28 22.49
CA GLN A 19 4.52 -0.30 21.23
C GLN A 19 4.70 0.75 20.13
N ASN A 20 3.82 1.75 20.10
CA ASN A 20 3.84 2.85 19.14
C ASN A 20 5.07 3.77 19.29
N GLU A 21 5.75 3.78 20.45
CA GLU A 21 6.97 4.58 20.64
C GLU A 21 8.19 4.01 19.90
N TRP A 22 8.12 2.75 19.46
CA TRP A 22 9.19 2.14 18.67
C TRP A 22 9.14 2.52 17.19
N VAL A 23 8.01 3.03 16.70
CA VAL A 23 7.82 3.33 15.28
C VAL A 23 8.64 4.55 14.87
N ASN A 24 9.37 4.42 13.77
CA ASN A 24 10.10 5.50 13.11
C ASN A 24 9.55 5.70 11.68
N PRO A 25 8.58 6.62 11.47
CA PRO A 25 7.98 6.84 10.14
C PRO A 25 8.94 7.35 9.06
N PHE A 26 10.19 7.68 9.41
CA PHE A 26 11.21 8.04 8.41
C PHE A 26 11.79 6.82 7.70
N ILE A 27 11.65 5.60 8.21
CA ILE A 27 12.15 4.40 7.50
C ILE A 27 11.41 4.26 6.17
N GLY A 28 12.16 4.17 5.06
CA GLY A 28 11.63 4.07 3.70
C GLY A 28 11.41 5.40 2.99
N THR A 29 11.82 6.52 3.59
CA THR A 29 11.73 7.85 2.95
C THR A 29 12.96 8.24 2.12
N SER A 30 13.82 7.27 1.78
CA SER A 30 15.00 7.42 0.93
C SER A 30 15.22 6.11 0.14
N ASN A 31 16.19 6.08 -0.76
CA ASN A 31 16.54 4.90 -1.57
C ASN A 31 15.33 4.27 -2.31
N PHE A 32 14.42 5.11 -2.81
CA PHE A 32 13.19 4.66 -3.47
C PHE A 32 12.29 3.77 -2.61
N GLY A 33 12.40 3.83 -1.27
CA GLY A 33 11.43 3.17 -0.41
C GLY A 33 9.99 3.66 -0.58
N ALA A 34 9.85 4.89 -1.09
CA ALA A 34 8.59 5.56 -1.40
C ALA A 34 7.58 5.66 -0.23
N CYS A 35 8.03 5.44 1.01
CA CYS A 35 7.24 5.76 2.21
C CYS A 35 7.24 7.28 2.46
N ASN A 36 6.40 7.72 3.40
CA ASN A 36 6.34 9.10 3.84
C ASN A 36 6.05 9.21 5.35
N PRO A 37 6.58 10.24 6.04
CA PRO A 37 6.53 10.33 7.50
C PRO A 37 5.26 11.02 8.03
N GLY A 38 4.27 11.23 7.16
CA GLY A 38 3.07 12.00 7.47
C GLY A 38 2.18 11.38 8.53
N ALA A 39 1.24 12.18 9.02
CA ALA A 39 0.23 11.71 9.95
C ALA A 39 -0.84 10.89 9.22
N VAL A 40 -1.10 9.68 9.72
CA VAL A 40 -2.13 8.76 9.21
C VAL A 40 -2.61 7.86 10.36
N THR A 41 -3.85 7.41 10.30
CA THR A 41 -4.40 6.37 11.20
C THR A 41 -4.36 4.99 10.53
N PRO A 42 -4.40 3.87 11.26
CA PRO A 42 -4.44 2.53 10.65
C PRO A 42 -5.53 2.41 9.57
N ASN A 43 -5.10 2.15 8.34
CA ASN A 43 -5.90 2.03 7.11
C ASN A 43 -6.83 3.22 6.84
N GLY A 44 -6.46 4.42 7.27
CA GLY A 44 -7.23 5.64 7.02
C GLY A 44 -7.25 6.04 5.55
N MET A 45 -8.33 6.72 5.14
CA MET A 45 -8.43 7.43 3.86
C MET A 45 -7.53 8.66 3.85
N MET A 46 -7.49 9.38 4.98
CA MET A 46 -6.69 10.59 5.13
C MET A 46 -5.26 10.25 5.55
N SER A 47 -4.31 10.81 4.82
CA SER A 47 -2.93 11.02 5.26
C SER A 47 -2.52 12.46 4.98
N VAL A 48 -1.69 13.02 5.86
CA VAL A 48 -1.19 14.41 5.76
C VAL A 48 0.32 14.39 5.85
N SER A 49 0.97 14.64 4.74
CA SER A 49 2.42 14.43 4.60
C SER A 49 3.12 15.70 4.17
N PRO A 50 4.33 15.98 4.70
CA PRO A 50 5.12 17.09 4.19
C PRO A 50 5.44 16.87 2.72
N PHE A 51 5.24 17.91 1.91
CA PHE A 51 5.58 17.93 0.50
C PHE A 51 6.91 18.66 0.30
N ASN A 52 7.97 17.93 -0.04
CA ASN A 52 9.32 18.49 -0.17
C ASN A 52 10.01 18.13 -1.50
N VAL A 53 9.27 17.60 -2.47
CA VAL A 53 9.82 17.05 -3.72
C VAL A 53 9.66 17.98 -4.92
N MET A 54 9.36 19.27 -4.70
CA MET A 54 9.33 20.27 -5.78
C MET A 54 9.61 21.68 -5.27
N GLY A 55 9.65 22.64 -6.19
CA GLY A 55 9.56 24.07 -5.86
C GLY A 55 10.89 24.75 -5.52
N SER A 56 12.00 24.03 -5.44
CA SER A 56 13.31 24.62 -5.15
C SER A 56 14.48 23.90 -5.80
N GLN A 57 15.47 24.69 -6.24
CA GLN A 57 16.77 24.18 -6.70
C GLN A 57 17.63 23.62 -5.55
N MET A 58 17.21 23.80 -4.29
CA MET A 58 17.86 23.17 -3.13
C MET A 58 17.54 21.67 -3.03
N ASN A 59 16.51 21.21 -3.75
CA ASN A 59 16.11 19.80 -3.72
C ASN A 59 17.17 18.95 -4.43
N THR A 60 17.58 17.87 -3.75
CA THR A 60 18.39 16.81 -4.35
C THR A 60 17.55 16.05 -5.38
N TRP A 61 16.28 15.80 -5.03
CA TRP A 61 15.32 15.08 -5.87
C TRP A 61 14.12 15.96 -6.16
N ASP A 62 13.77 16.12 -7.44
CA ASP A 62 12.59 16.86 -7.87
C ASP A 62 11.68 15.94 -8.66
N LYS A 63 10.39 15.89 -8.29
CA LYS A 63 9.40 14.98 -8.86
C LYS A 63 9.18 15.19 -10.36
N ASP A 64 9.43 16.40 -10.88
CA ASP A 64 9.20 16.75 -12.28
C ASP A 64 10.47 16.54 -13.14
N SER A 65 11.60 16.22 -12.52
CA SER A 65 12.88 15.99 -13.19
C SER A 65 13.15 14.52 -13.52
N ARG A 66 12.40 13.59 -12.93
CA ARG A 66 12.57 12.14 -13.05
C ARG A 66 11.32 11.40 -12.58
N TRP A 67 11.31 10.08 -12.77
CA TRP A 67 10.29 9.23 -12.16
C TRP A 67 10.33 9.30 -10.63
N TRP A 68 9.20 9.68 -10.01
CA TRP A 68 9.09 9.91 -8.58
C TRP A 68 7.65 9.66 -8.10
N SER A 69 7.45 8.96 -6.99
CA SER A 69 6.14 8.46 -6.56
C SER A 69 5.72 8.84 -5.12
N THR A 70 6.56 9.56 -4.37
CA THR A 70 6.31 9.91 -2.96
C THR A 70 6.36 11.43 -2.73
N PRO A 71 5.53 12.00 -1.83
CA PRO A 71 5.51 13.45 -1.61
C PRO A 71 6.73 13.94 -0.83
N TYR A 72 7.50 13.02 -0.25
CA TYR A 72 8.58 13.31 0.68
C TYR A 72 9.83 12.50 0.41
N VAL A 73 10.99 13.12 0.60
CA VAL A 73 12.29 12.46 0.61
C VAL A 73 13.22 13.06 1.66
N ALA A 74 13.91 12.23 2.43
CA ALA A 74 14.73 12.68 3.56
C ALA A 74 15.94 13.55 3.14
N GLU A 75 16.38 13.41 1.89
CA GLU A 75 17.49 14.15 1.30
C GLU A 75 17.14 15.60 0.95
N ASN A 76 15.86 15.94 0.87
CA ASN A 76 15.40 17.29 0.62
C ASN A 76 15.18 18.05 1.92
N SER A 77 15.27 19.39 1.84
CA SER A 77 15.15 20.28 3.00
C SER A 77 14.26 21.49 2.74
N TYR A 78 13.52 21.50 1.62
CA TYR A 78 12.65 22.59 1.23
C TYR A 78 11.18 22.14 1.23
N PHE A 79 10.34 22.85 1.97
CA PHE A 79 8.94 22.51 2.19
C PHE A 79 8.02 23.39 1.33
N THR A 80 7.12 22.76 0.60
CA THR A 80 6.15 23.41 -0.31
C THR A 80 4.71 23.32 0.20
N GLY A 81 4.47 22.65 1.33
CA GLY A 81 3.17 22.52 1.97
C GLY A 81 2.93 21.11 2.51
N PHE A 82 1.79 20.90 3.18
CA PHE A 82 1.31 19.56 3.51
C PHE A 82 0.35 19.07 2.43
N SER A 83 0.63 17.90 1.85
CA SER A 83 -0.29 17.22 0.93
C SER A 83 -1.26 16.32 1.67
N HIS A 84 -2.49 16.25 1.15
CA HIS A 84 -3.56 15.43 1.68
C HIS A 84 -3.84 14.25 0.76
N VAL A 85 -4.03 13.08 1.37
CA VAL A 85 -4.23 11.78 0.71
C VAL A 85 -3.00 11.41 -0.13
N ASN A 86 -2.22 10.45 0.36
CA ASN A 86 -0.93 10.06 -0.20
C ASN A 86 -0.83 8.53 -0.23
N LEU A 87 -0.23 8.00 -1.29
CA LEU A 87 0.18 6.59 -1.37
C LEU A 87 1.50 6.38 -0.63
N SER A 88 1.74 5.18 -0.13
CA SER A 88 2.97 4.79 0.57
C SER A 88 3.56 3.53 -0.03
N GLY A 89 4.84 3.61 -0.39
CA GLY A 89 5.62 2.48 -0.87
C GLY A 89 5.38 2.12 -2.32
N VAL A 90 4.65 2.92 -3.10
CA VAL A 90 4.27 2.57 -4.47
C VAL A 90 5.30 3.03 -5.50
N GLY A 91 5.42 2.28 -6.60
CA GLY A 91 6.30 2.61 -7.70
C GLY A 91 5.87 3.79 -8.57
N CYS A 92 4.57 4.13 -8.66
CA CYS A 92 4.08 5.18 -9.58
C CYS A 92 3.49 6.40 -8.84
N PRO A 93 3.61 7.63 -9.39
CA PRO A 93 2.97 8.80 -8.81
C PRO A 93 1.45 8.83 -9.02
N ASP A 94 0.73 9.19 -7.96
CA ASP A 94 -0.64 9.74 -8.01
C ASP A 94 -0.94 10.43 -6.65
N LEU A 95 -2.11 11.06 -6.54
CA LEU A 95 -2.57 11.76 -5.33
C LEU A 95 -1.62 12.88 -4.88
N GLY A 96 -1.39 13.01 -3.57
CA GLY A 96 -0.42 13.94 -2.99
C GLY A 96 -0.67 15.39 -3.40
N ALA A 97 -1.91 15.86 -3.29
CA ALA A 97 -2.31 17.22 -3.68
C ALA A 97 -3.09 17.91 -2.55
N VAL A 98 -3.84 18.98 -2.86
CA VAL A 98 -4.57 19.80 -1.89
C VAL A 98 -3.60 20.33 -0.83
N LEU A 99 -2.63 21.13 -1.29
CA LEU A 99 -1.50 21.53 -0.47
C LEU A 99 -1.87 22.70 0.45
N THR A 100 -1.63 22.55 1.74
CA THR A 100 -1.73 23.63 2.72
C THR A 100 -0.35 24.19 3.06
N MET A 101 -0.19 25.51 3.09
CA MET A 101 1.10 26.14 3.39
C MET A 101 0.94 27.39 4.26
N PRO A 102 1.58 27.46 5.45
CA PRO A 102 1.66 28.68 6.22
C PRO A 102 2.84 29.57 5.76
N THR A 103 2.61 30.87 5.62
CA THR A 103 3.61 31.85 5.20
C THR A 103 3.63 33.08 6.10
N THR A 104 4.76 33.78 6.20
CA THR A 104 4.90 35.04 6.94
C THR A 104 5.21 36.19 6.00
N GLY A 105 4.82 37.41 6.39
CA GLY A 105 4.99 38.62 5.60
C GLY A 105 3.92 38.81 4.51
N PRO A 106 4.20 39.64 3.50
CA PRO A 106 3.26 39.95 2.44
C PRO A 106 2.79 38.71 1.67
N LEU A 107 1.52 38.70 1.25
CA LEU A 107 0.94 37.60 0.48
C LEU A 107 1.77 37.26 -0.77
N GLN A 108 2.18 35.99 -0.85
CA GLN A 108 2.85 35.38 -2.00
C GLN A 108 2.19 34.04 -2.30
N VAL A 109 1.86 33.78 -3.57
CA VAL A 109 1.13 32.57 -4.01
C VAL A 109 1.92 31.73 -5.01
N ASP A 110 3.09 32.19 -5.45
CA ASP A 110 4.00 31.40 -6.27
C ASP A 110 4.78 30.39 -5.40
N TYR A 111 4.61 29.10 -5.66
CA TYR A 111 5.22 28.02 -4.88
C TYR A 111 6.75 27.95 -4.99
N HIS A 112 7.32 28.55 -6.04
CA HIS A 112 8.78 28.73 -6.14
C HIS A 112 9.31 29.80 -5.18
N ILE A 113 8.42 30.59 -4.56
CA ILE A 113 8.77 31.71 -3.69
C ILE A 113 8.24 31.51 -2.28
N TYR A 114 6.99 31.06 -2.11
CA TYR A 114 6.38 30.92 -0.79
C TYR A 114 6.95 29.76 0.04
N GLY A 115 7.56 28.76 -0.63
CA GLY A 115 8.13 27.61 0.04
C GLY A 115 9.26 28.02 0.98
N SER A 116 9.59 27.17 1.94
CA SER A 116 10.58 27.50 2.97
C SER A 116 11.48 26.31 3.25
N PRO A 117 12.80 26.52 3.44
CA PRO A 117 13.60 25.53 4.13
C PRO A 117 13.03 25.23 5.52
N TYR A 118 13.28 24.03 6.02
CA TYR A 118 12.78 23.59 7.32
C TYR A 118 13.83 22.82 8.12
N THR A 119 13.62 22.79 9.44
CA THR A 119 14.46 22.06 10.40
C THR A 119 13.61 21.43 11.49
N GLY A 120 14.24 20.58 12.31
CA GLY A 120 13.65 20.09 13.56
C GLY A 120 12.43 19.19 13.35
N GLU A 121 12.35 18.50 12.23
CA GLU A 121 11.23 17.61 11.95
C GLU A 121 11.17 16.43 12.92
N LYS A 122 9.94 16.01 13.23
CA LYS A 122 9.67 14.83 14.06
C LYS A 122 8.43 14.14 13.52
N ALA A 123 8.46 12.82 13.52
CA ALA A 123 7.35 11.98 13.11
C ALA A 123 7.17 10.84 14.12
N ARG A 124 5.90 10.46 14.33
CA ARG A 124 5.48 9.28 15.11
C ARG A 124 4.07 8.90 14.66
N PRO A 125 3.54 7.71 15.00
CA PRO A 125 2.24 7.28 14.51
C PRO A 125 1.14 8.32 14.78
N GLY A 126 0.50 8.81 13.70
CA GLY A 126 -0.55 9.83 13.75
C GLY A 126 -0.07 11.29 13.91
N TYR A 127 1.23 11.58 13.82
CA TYR A 127 1.77 12.94 14.05
C TYR A 127 3.02 13.24 13.22
N TYR A 128 3.06 14.45 12.68
CA TYR A 128 4.27 15.03 12.11
C TYR A 128 4.40 16.51 12.51
N CYS A 129 5.61 17.02 12.68
CA CYS A 129 5.87 18.45 12.80
C CYS A 129 7.20 18.86 12.19
N LEU A 130 7.34 20.15 11.87
CA LEU A 130 8.59 20.79 11.45
C LEU A 130 8.63 22.25 11.91
N LYS A 131 9.78 22.89 11.75
CA LYS A 131 9.95 24.34 11.91
C LYS A 131 10.45 24.94 10.61
N LEU A 132 9.70 25.91 10.08
CA LEU A 132 10.08 26.66 8.87
C LEU A 132 11.08 27.78 9.22
N ASP A 133 12.01 28.06 8.31
CA ASP A 133 12.96 29.17 8.42
C ASP A 133 12.27 30.54 8.50
N ASN A 134 11.05 30.65 7.96
CA ASN A 134 10.18 31.82 8.09
C ASN A 134 9.63 32.04 9.52
N GLY A 135 9.97 31.16 10.47
CA GLY A 135 9.65 31.26 11.89
C GLY A 135 8.43 30.45 12.34
N VAL A 136 7.61 29.93 11.41
CA VAL A 136 6.41 29.16 11.74
C VAL A 136 6.78 27.76 12.26
N PHE A 137 6.18 27.36 13.37
CA PHE A 137 6.14 25.96 13.78
C PHE A 137 4.86 25.33 13.27
N ALA A 138 4.97 24.22 12.54
CA ALA A 138 3.85 23.54 11.92
C ALA A 138 3.77 22.09 12.39
N GLN A 139 2.57 21.65 12.76
CA GLN A 139 2.30 20.28 13.18
C GLN A 139 0.96 19.79 12.63
N VAL A 140 0.87 18.48 12.35
CA VAL A 140 -0.31 17.85 11.74
C VAL A 140 -0.66 16.54 12.44
N SER A 141 -1.95 16.23 12.46
CA SER A 141 -2.50 14.93 12.83
C SER A 141 -3.69 14.58 11.94
N ALA A 142 -4.16 13.34 12.01
CA ALA A 142 -5.21 12.80 11.14
C ALA A 142 -6.22 11.95 11.91
N THR A 143 -7.46 12.00 11.44
CA THR A 143 -8.52 11.02 11.70
C THR A 143 -8.64 10.09 10.48
N PRO A 144 -9.53 9.08 10.47
CA PRO A 144 -9.68 8.20 9.31
C PRO A 144 -9.97 8.92 7.99
N ARG A 145 -10.68 10.07 7.98
CA ARG A 145 -11.12 10.78 6.75
C ARG A 145 -10.91 12.29 6.79
N SER A 146 -10.23 12.82 7.81
CA SER A 146 -9.96 14.26 7.92
C SER A 146 -8.64 14.54 8.65
N SER A 147 -8.13 15.76 8.49
CA SER A 147 -6.90 16.23 9.11
C SER A 147 -7.12 17.40 10.04
N VAL A 148 -6.18 17.60 10.95
CA VAL A 148 -6.02 18.83 11.72
C VAL A 148 -4.57 19.28 11.68
N GLU A 149 -4.38 20.57 11.46
CA GLU A 149 -3.08 21.22 11.38
C GLU A 149 -3.04 22.37 12.38
N SER A 150 -1.86 22.61 12.96
CA SER A 150 -1.59 23.75 13.84
C SER A 150 -0.39 24.51 13.29
N TYR A 151 -0.61 25.80 13.03
CA TYR A 151 0.41 26.74 12.61
C TYR A 151 0.62 27.81 13.66
N ARG A 152 1.77 27.78 14.33
CA ARG A 152 2.17 28.77 15.31
C ARG A 152 3.09 29.80 14.68
N PHE A 153 2.60 31.03 14.54
CA PHE A 153 3.29 32.10 13.84
C PHE A 153 4.24 32.89 14.76
N PRO A 154 5.34 33.46 14.22
CA PRO A 154 6.24 34.33 14.99
C PRO A 154 5.65 35.72 15.29
N GLY A 155 4.46 36.02 14.75
CA GLY A 155 3.79 37.32 14.81
C GLY A 155 3.98 38.17 13.55
N GLY A 156 3.17 39.22 13.40
CA GLY A 156 3.13 40.07 12.21
C GLY A 156 2.13 39.59 11.15
N GLU A 157 2.40 39.91 9.88
CA GLU A 157 1.59 39.43 8.75
C GLU A 157 1.82 37.92 8.53
N GLY A 158 0.75 37.19 8.23
CA GLY A 158 0.84 35.77 7.91
C GLY A 158 -0.33 35.29 7.05
N SER A 159 -0.13 34.19 6.33
CA SER A 159 -1.17 33.58 5.51
C SER A 159 -1.23 32.07 5.70
N VAL A 160 -2.41 31.50 5.46
CA VAL A 160 -2.60 30.09 5.15
C VAL A 160 -3.03 29.99 3.69
N LEU A 161 -2.28 29.24 2.90
CA LEU A 161 -2.52 29.03 1.47
C LEU A 161 -3.08 27.63 1.24
N LEU A 162 -4.06 27.52 0.34
CA LEU A 162 -4.54 26.26 -0.24
C LEU A 162 -4.18 26.23 -1.72
N ASN A 163 -3.14 25.49 -2.08
CA ASN A 163 -2.70 25.32 -3.46
C ASN A 163 -3.32 24.04 -4.07
N LEU A 164 -4.08 24.23 -5.16
CA LEU A 164 -4.75 23.16 -5.91
C LEU A 164 -4.12 22.94 -7.31
N GLY A 165 -3.13 23.76 -7.67
CA GLY A 165 -2.36 23.60 -8.92
C GLY A 165 -1.40 22.43 -8.84
N GLU A 166 -0.68 22.34 -7.73
CA GLU A 166 0.42 21.39 -7.56
C GLU A 166 0.00 20.10 -6.84
N GLY A 167 0.75 19.02 -7.11
CA GLY A 167 0.60 17.71 -6.46
C GLY A 167 1.54 16.66 -7.06
N LEU A 168 1.49 15.42 -6.55
CA LEU A 168 2.18 14.28 -7.19
C LEU A 168 1.47 13.81 -8.45
N THR A 169 0.13 13.83 -8.44
CA THR A 169 -0.66 13.51 -9.62
C THR A 169 -0.27 14.39 -10.81
N ASN A 170 -0.22 13.77 -11.99
CA ASN A 170 -0.01 14.50 -13.24
C ASN A 170 -1.30 15.15 -13.76
N GLU A 171 -2.44 14.85 -13.13
CA GLU A 171 -3.73 15.43 -13.52
C GLU A 171 -3.89 16.87 -13.03
N SER A 172 -4.47 17.67 -13.90
CA SER A 172 -4.68 19.11 -13.66
C SER A 172 -6.17 19.43 -13.63
N GLY A 173 -6.49 20.56 -13.01
CA GLY A 173 -7.86 21.02 -12.89
C GLY A 173 -8.39 20.86 -11.47
N ALA A 174 -8.93 21.95 -10.95
CA ALA A 174 -9.57 22.01 -9.66
C ALA A 174 -10.77 22.95 -9.70
N THR A 175 -11.62 22.83 -8.69
CA THR A 175 -12.67 23.80 -8.37
C THR A 175 -12.52 24.22 -6.91
N VAL A 176 -12.81 25.49 -6.61
CA VAL A 176 -12.87 25.97 -5.23
C VAL A 176 -13.93 27.06 -5.07
N ARG A 177 -14.68 26.95 -3.97
CA ARG A 177 -15.77 27.85 -3.61
C ARG A 177 -15.62 28.30 -2.16
N ARG A 178 -15.78 29.60 -1.94
CA ARG A 178 -15.90 30.18 -0.60
C ARG A 178 -17.29 29.90 -0.05
N VAL A 179 -17.36 29.21 1.08
CA VAL A 179 -18.61 28.90 1.80
C VAL A 179 -18.88 29.96 2.85
N SER A 180 -17.84 30.36 3.59
CA SER A 180 -17.90 31.41 4.62
C SER A 180 -16.57 32.17 4.68
N ALA A 181 -16.41 33.05 5.68
CA ALA A 181 -15.13 33.73 5.91
C ALA A 181 -14.00 32.77 6.31
N THR A 182 -14.33 31.59 6.82
CA THR A 182 -13.39 30.62 7.39
C THR A 182 -13.54 29.23 6.78
N GLU A 183 -14.32 29.07 5.71
CA GLU A 183 -14.56 27.78 5.07
C GLU A 183 -14.54 27.91 3.56
N VAL A 184 -13.81 27.00 2.92
CA VAL A 184 -13.83 26.76 1.48
C VAL A 184 -14.06 25.27 1.23
N GLU A 185 -14.59 24.95 0.06
CA GLU A 185 -14.74 23.58 -0.40
C GLU A 185 -14.47 23.50 -1.90
N GLY A 186 -14.23 22.30 -2.41
CA GLY A 186 -13.96 22.12 -3.82
C GLY A 186 -13.55 20.71 -4.18
N SER A 187 -12.94 20.59 -5.36
CA SER A 187 -12.40 19.32 -5.85
C SER A 187 -11.06 19.53 -6.54
N LYS A 188 -10.21 18.51 -6.51
CA LYS A 188 -8.99 18.39 -7.33
C LYS A 188 -9.10 17.14 -8.18
N LEU A 189 -8.85 17.27 -9.47
CA LEU A 189 -8.72 16.12 -10.36
C LEU A 189 -7.40 15.39 -10.07
N MET A 190 -7.47 14.07 -9.98
CA MET A 190 -6.36 13.16 -9.69
C MET A 190 -6.43 11.98 -10.65
N GLY A 191 -5.38 11.16 -10.69
CA GLY A 191 -5.35 9.98 -11.54
C GLY A 191 -4.06 9.83 -12.33
N THR A 192 -4.15 8.99 -13.37
CA THR A 192 -3.03 8.57 -14.22
C THR A 192 -1.93 7.84 -13.46
N PHE A 193 -2.28 7.11 -12.39
CA PHE A 193 -1.38 6.16 -11.75
C PHE A 193 -0.77 5.21 -12.81
N CYS A 194 0.55 5.08 -12.79
CA CYS A 194 1.35 4.40 -13.82
C CYS A 194 1.00 4.80 -15.28
N TYR A 195 0.53 6.03 -15.49
CA TYR A 195 0.11 6.58 -16.79
C TYR A 195 -1.08 5.86 -17.44
N THR A 196 -1.92 5.19 -16.65
CA THR A 196 -3.21 4.67 -17.12
C THR A 196 -4.16 5.84 -17.41
N ARG A 197 -4.17 6.27 -18.68
CA ARG A 197 -4.70 7.56 -19.15
C ARG A 197 -6.16 7.84 -18.80
N GLU A 198 -6.98 6.81 -18.67
CA GLU A 198 -8.43 6.95 -18.44
C GLU A 198 -8.81 6.79 -16.94
N ALA A 199 -7.84 6.51 -16.07
CA ALA A 199 -8.06 6.35 -14.64
C ALA A 199 -7.91 7.70 -13.90
N VAL A 200 -8.89 8.61 -14.08
CA VAL A 200 -8.86 10.01 -13.61
C VAL A 200 -10.11 10.40 -12.79
N PHE A 201 -9.99 10.57 -11.47
CA PHE A 201 -11.10 10.78 -10.53
C PHE A 201 -10.98 12.11 -9.74
N PRO A 202 -12.10 12.69 -9.25
CA PRO A 202 -12.06 13.84 -8.37
C PRO A 202 -11.85 13.45 -6.90
N LEU A 203 -10.95 14.14 -6.20
CA LEU A 203 -10.94 14.22 -4.74
C LEU A 203 -11.68 15.47 -4.30
N TYR A 204 -12.75 15.31 -3.52
CA TYR A 204 -13.49 16.42 -2.94
C TYR A 204 -12.93 16.76 -1.56
N PHE A 205 -12.94 18.06 -1.22
CA PHE A 205 -12.44 18.54 0.06
C PHE A 205 -13.30 19.64 0.66
N VAL A 206 -13.21 19.78 1.99
CA VAL A 206 -13.65 20.94 2.76
C VAL A 206 -12.49 21.38 3.64
N LEU A 207 -12.13 22.66 3.59
CA LEU A 207 -11.10 23.24 4.43
C LEU A 207 -11.69 24.34 5.31
N ARG A 208 -11.39 24.30 6.62
CA ARG A 208 -11.76 25.33 7.60
C ARG A 208 -10.54 25.89 8.31
N VAL A 209 -10.55 27.19 8.58
CA VAL A 209 -9.57 27.87 9.45
C VAL A 209 -10.23 28.32 10.75
N SER A 210 -9.50 28.23 11.87
CA SER A 210 -10.02 28.58 13.20
C SER A 210 -10.23 30.07 13.45
N LYS A 211 -9.66 30.93 12.60
CA LYS A 211 -9.69 32.39 12.76
C LYS A 211 -10.24 33.06 11.51
N VAL A 212 -11.07 34.07 11.70
CA VAL A 212 -11.53 34.92 10.61
C VAL A 212 -10.33 35.70 10.07
N PRO A 213 -9.98 35.58 8.77
CA PRO A 213 -8.87 36.31 8.20
C PRO A 213 -9.19 37.80 8.03
N SER A 214 -8.16 38.65 8.04
CA SER A 214 -8.28 40.07 7.66
C SER A 214 -8.77 40.22 6.22
N SER A 215 -8.26 39.37 5.33
CA SER A 215 -8.69 39.29 3.95
C SER A 215 -8.54 37.87 3.42
N SER A 216 -9.31 37.52 2.39
CA SER A 216 -9.19 36.24 1.69
C SER A 216 -9.56 36.38 0.23
N GLY A 217 -9.14 35.44 -0.59
CA GLY A 217 -9.46 35.45 -2.01
C GLY A 217 -8.81 34.30 -2.76
N TYR A 218 -8.96 34.34 -4.08
CA TYR A 218 -8.44 33.31 -4.96
C TYR A 218 -7.16 33.77 -5.65
N TRP A 219 -6.42 32.80 -6.20
CA TRP A 219 -5.48 33.06 -7.29
C TRP A 219 -5.70 32.12 -8.46
N LYS A 220 -5.22 32.53 -9.65
CA LYS A 220 -5.11 31.67 -10.83
C LYS A 220 -3.92 32.07 -11.67
N LYS A 221 -3.05 31.12 -12.03
CA LYS A 221 -1.99 31.35 -13.03
C LYS A 221 -2.63 31.60 -14.39
N GLN A 222 -2.37 32.76 -14.97
CA GLN A 222 -2.79 33.04 -16.33
C GLN A 222 -1.83 32.36 -17.30
N ARG A 223 -2.38 31.81 -18.39
CA ARG A 223 -1.56 31.28 -19.47
C ARG A 223 -0.58 32.36 -20.00
N PRO A 224 0.61 31.97 -20.48
CA PRO A 224 1.43 32.86 -21.28
C PRO A 224 0.63 33.41 -22.46
N MET A 225 0.81 34.69 -22.78
CA MET A 225 0.13 35.37 -23.88
C MET A 225 1.15 35.98 -24.84
N THR A 226 0.72 36.32 -26.06
CA THR A 226 1.59 36.93 -27.08
C THR A 226 1.24 38.40 -27.25
N ALA A 227 0.44 38.76 -28.26
CA ALA A 227 0.00 40.14 -28.48
C ALA A 227 -0.75 40.70 -27.26
N GLU A 228 -1.56 39.87 -26.60
CA GLU A 228 -2.37 40.28 -25.45
C GLU A 228 -1.53 40.68 -24.24
N ALA A 229 -0.28 40.21 -24.13
CA ALA A 229 0.63 40.59 -23.06
C ALA A 229 0.93 42.10 -23.04
N ALA A 230 0.70 42.82 -24.15
CA ALA A 230 0.84 44.27 -24.21
C ALA A 230 -0.24 45.03 -23.41
N TRP A 231 -1.38 44.39 -23.09
CA TRP A 231 -2.47 45.00 -22.30
C TRP A 231 -3.01 44.12 -21.16
N ASP A 232 -2.53 42.89 -21.01
CA ASP A 232 -2.79 42.03 -19.85
C ASP A 232 -1.54 41.93 -18.96
N ALA A 233 -1.55 42.67 -17.84
CA ALA A 233 -0.44 42.71 -16.90
C ALA A 233 -0.17 41.36 -16.19
N ASP A 234 -1.15 40.45 -16.21
CA ASP A 234 -1.12 39.15 -15.54
C ASP A 234 -0.67 38.02 -16.49
N ALA A 235 -0.39 38.29 -17.77
CA ALA A 235 0.03 37.29 -18.74
C ALA A 235 1.20 36.43 -18.22
N GLY A 236 1.00 35.11 -18.12
CA GLY A 236 1.98 34.16 -17.60
C GLY A 236 2.22 34.22 -16.08
N LYS A 237 1.43 34.99 -15.32
CA LYS A 237 1.62 35.23 -13.88
C LYS A 237 0.42 34.76 -13.06
N TYR A 238 0.64 34.60 -11.76
CA TYR A 238 -0.44 34.40 -10.80
C TYR A 238 -1.25 35.70 -10.63
N LYS A 239 -2.52 35.64 -10.99
CA LYS A 239 -3.48 36.73 -10.79
C LYS A 239 -4.25 36.53 -9.50
N LEU A 240 -4.30 37.57 -8.66
CA LEU A 240 -5.08 37.58 -7.43
C LEU A 240 -6.51 38.09 -7.66
N TYR A 241 -7.48 37.46 -6.99
CA TYR A 241 -8.90 37.81 -7.07
C TYR A 241 -9.47 38.10 -5.66
N PRO A 242 -9.13 39.24 -5.04
CA PRO A 242 -9.53 39.56 -3.67
C PRO A 242 -11.04 39.86 -3.54
N GLY A 243 -11.68 40.35 -4.60
CA GLY A 243 -13.11 40.68 -4.62
C GLY A 243 -14.00 39.64 -5.28
N TYR A 244 -13.44 38.55 -5.83
CA TYR A 244 -14.23 37.52 -6.49
C TYR A 244 -14.89 36.63 -5.43
N ALA A 245 -16.18 36.35 -5.60
CA ALA A 245 -17.00 35.68 -4.59
C ALA A 245 -17.77 34.47 -5.14
N ARG A 246 -17.52 34.08 -6.38
CA ARG A 246 -18.12 32.90 -7.03
C ARG A 246 -17.12 31.76 -7.04
N GLU A 247 -17.56 30.59 -7.47
CA GLU A 247 -16.68 29.45 -7.69
C GLU A 247 -15.61 29.76 -8.75
N LEU A 248 -14.38 29.30 -8.49
CA LEU A 248 -13.26 29.40 -9.42
C LEU A 248 -12.87 27.98 -9.88
N SER A 249 -12.58 27.85 -11.17
CA SER A 249 -12.07 26.61 -11.76
C SER A 249 -10.87 26.86 -12.68
N GLY A 250 -9.99 25.87 -12.76
CA GLY A 250 -8.82 25.86 -13.63
C GLY A 250 -7.70 25.00 -13.06
N ASP A 251 -6.56 25.00 -13.76
CA ASP A 251 -5.45 24.10 -13.47
C ASP A 251 -4.63 24.60 -12.27
N ASP A 252 -4.03 25.79 -12.39
CA ASP A 252 -3.20 26.40 -11.35
C ASP A 252 -3.98 27.43 -10.52
N ILE A 253 -4.91 26.95 -9.70
CA ILE A 253 -5.72 27.80 -8.82
C ILE A 253 -5.44 27.55 -7.34
N GLY A 254 -5.89 28.46 -6.50
CA GLY A 254 -5.93 28.23 -5.06
C GLY A 254 -6.67 29.32 -4.29
N TYR A 255 -6.63 29.22 -2.97
CA TYR A 255 -7.31 30.12 -2.06
C TYR A 255 -6.41 30.53 -0.88
N TRP A 256 -6.42 31.81 -0.50
CA TRP A 256 -5.59 32.33 0.59
C TRP A 256 -6.44 32.91 1.72
N PHE A 257 -5.99 32.71 2.95
CA PHE A 257 -6.48 33.34 4.17
C PHE A 257 -5.35 34.19 4.75
N HIS A 258 -5.47 35.52 4.74
CA HIS A 258 -4.42 36.44 5.17
C HIS A 258 -4.80 37.16 6.47
N TYR A 259 -3.82 37.33 7.34
CA TYR A 259 -3.95 37.99 8.65
C TYR A 259 -2.93 39.12 8.73
N ASP A 260 -3.39 40.36 8.91
CA ASP A 260 -2.51 41.54 8.91
C ASP A 260 -1.68 41.65 10.20
N SER A 261 -2.15 41.03 11.29
CA SER A 261 -1.54 41.18 12.61
C SER A 261 -1.83 39.96 13.50
N LEU A 262 -0.96 38.95 13.42
CA LEU A 262 -0.89 37.84 14.35
C LEU A 262 0.02 38.22 15.53
N ALA A 263 -0.35 37.83 16.74
CA ALA A 263 0.56 37.91 17.89
C ALA A 263 1.68 36.86 17.77
N PRO A 264 2.83 37.09 18.42
CA PRO A 264 3.85 36.04 18.57
C PRO A 264 3.26 34.80 19.26
N ASP A 265 3.63 33.63 18.74
CA ASP A 265 3.14 32.32 19.18
C ASP A 265 1.62 32.13 19.02
N GLU A 266 0.96 32.99 18.25
CA GLU A 266 -0.45 32.83 17.91
C GLU A 266 -0.65 31.64 16.98
N GLU A 267 -1.63 30.82 17.31
CA GLU A 267 -1.95 29.59 16.59
C GLU A 267 -3.14 29.81 15.64
N VAL A 268 -2.99 29.37 14.39
CA VAL A 268 -4.08 29.18 13.43
C VAL A 268 -4.20 27.69 13.16
N LEU A 269 -5.31 27.11 13.61
CA LEU A 269 -5.68 25.73 13.32
C LEU A 269 -6.38 25.64 11.95
N VAL A 270 -6.08 24.57 11.20
CA VAL A 270 -6.70 24.22 9.92
C VAL A 270 -7.30 22.82 10.02
N GLN A 271 -8.47 22.62 9.41
CA GLN A 271 -9.12 21.32 9.28
C GLN A 271 -9.38 21.02 7.83
N VAL A 272 -9.07 19.80 7.37
CA VAL A 272 -9.41 19.36 6.01
C VAL A 272 -10.17 18.03 6.07
N GLY A 273 -11.41 18.00 5.59
CA GLY A 273 -12.16 16.78 5.34
C GLY A 273 -12.09 16.40 3.87
N VAL A 274 -12.03 15.11 3.54
CA VAL A 274 -12.01 14.63 2.16
C VAL A 274 -13.06 13.56 1.89
N SER A 275 -13.41 13.38 0.62
CA SER A 275 -14.30 12.33 0.13
C SER A 275 -14.04 12.08 -1.36
N PHE A 276 -14.21 10.84 -1.80
CA PHE A 276 -14.22 10.48 -3.23
C PHE A 276 -15.63 10.54 -3.85
N VAL A 277 -16.63 11.01 -3.10
CA VAL A 277 -18.03 11.09 -3.54
C VAL A 277 -18.49 12.53 -3.72
N SER A 278 -18.28 13.40 -2.72
CA SER A 278 -18.74 14.80 -2.81
C SER A 278 -18.18 15.71 -1.71
N CYS A 279 -18.27 17.04 -1.91
CA CYS A 279 -17.99 18.02 -0.85
C CYS A 279 -18.95 17.89 0.35
N GLU A 280 -20.19 17.44 0.13
CA GLU A 280 -21.13 17.20 1.22
C GLU A 280 -20.65 16.06 2.13
N ASN A 281 -20.17 14.98 1.54
CA ASN A 281 -19.61 13.86 2.30
C ASN A 281 -18.28 14.23 2.95
N ALA A 282 -17.41 14.97 2.26
CA ALA A 282 -16.17 15.50 2.86
C ALA A 282 -16.46 16.34 4.12
N ARG A 283 -17.52 17.15 4.09
CA ARG A 283 -18.00 17.91 5.26
C ARG A 283 -18.54 17.01 6.36
N ARG A 284 -19.37 16.02 6.02
CA ARG A 284 -19.93 15.07 6.99
C ARG A 284 -18.83 14.26 7.67
N ASN A 285 -17.82 13.82 6.92
CA ASN A 285 -16.64 13.15 7.45
C ASN A 285 -15.95 14.04 8.49
N LEU A 286 -15.66 15.30 8.12
CA LEU A 286 -15.03 16.26 9.03
C LEU A 286 -15.87 16.50 10.29
N ASP A 287 -17.16 16.79 10.15
CA ASP A 287 -18.07 17.10 11.26
C ASP A 287 -18.30 15.90 12.20
N ALA A 288 -18.24 14.67 11.67
CA ALA A 288 -18.40 13.44 12.45
C ALA A 288 -17.12 13.09 13.23
N GLU A 289 -15.96 13.29 12.63
CA GLU A 289 -14.68 12.86 13.20
C GLU A 289 -14.03 13.95 14.08
N GLN A 290 -14.36 15.23 13.85
CA GLN A 290 -13.83 16.38 14.58
C GLN A 290 -14.93 17.32 15.07
N GLN A 291 -14.97 17.57 16.39
CA GLN A 291 -15.90 18.53 17.01
C GLN A 291 -15.14 19.82 17.37
N GLY A 292 -15.22 20.83 16.50
CA GLY A 292 -14.42 22.05 16.64
C GLY A 292 -12.93 21.81 16.37
N PHE A 293 -12.09 22.81 16.63
CA PHE A 293 -10.65 22.74 16.39
C PHE A 293 -9.91 22.23 17.64
N ASP A 294 -9.74 20.91 17.76
CA ASP A 294 -9.07 20.23 18.88
C ASP A 294 -7.91 19.35 18.38
N PHE A 295 -6.73 19.96 18.21
CA PHE A 295 -5.54 19.27 17.73
C PHE A 295 -5.11 18.13 18.66
N GLU A 296 -5.04 18.39 19.96
CA GLU A 296 -4.60 17.42 20.97
C GLU A 296 -5.55 16.23 21.08
N GLY A 297 -6.87 16.48 20.99
CA GLY A 297 -7.87 15.42 21.01
C GLY A 297 -7.81 14.51 19.78
N VAL A 298 -7.58 15.07 18.59
CA VAL A 298 -7.38 14.27 17.36
C VAL A 298 -6.11 13.44 17.46
N LEU A 299 -5.00 14.06 17.90
CA LEU A 299 -3.73 13.39 18.09
C LEU A 299 -3.82 12.23 19.09
N ALA A 300 -4.47 12.45 20.24
CA ALA A 300 -4.66 11.42 21.25
C ALA A 300 -5.46 10.22 20.68
N LYS A 301 -6.52 10.46 19.91
CA LYS A 301 -7.29 9.40 19.25
C LYS A 301 -6.46 8.63 18.22
N ALA A 302 -5.69 9.33 17.40
CA ALA A 302 -4.81 8.70 16.41
C ALA A 302 -3.76 7.80 17.09
N GLU A 303 -3.14 8.28 18.17
CA GLU A 303 -2.21 7.48 18.98
C GLU A 303 -2.88 6.25 19.58
N ASP A 304 -4.09 6.39 20.11
CA ASP A 304 -4.80 5.28 20.74
C ASP A 304 -5.17 4.20 19.73
N MET A 305 -5.56 4.57 18.51
CA MET A 305 -5.75 3.62 17.41
C MET A 305 -4.46 2.86 17.10
N TRP A 306 -3.31 3.56 17.02
CA TRP A 306 -2.02 2.91 16.78
C TRP A 306 -1.58 2.02 17.95
N LYS A 307 -1.77 2.45 19.20
CA LYS A 307 -1.49 1.63 20.39
C LYS A 307 -2.30 0.34 20.38
N GLU A 308 -3.57 0.40 20.00
CA GLU A 308 -4.43 -0.78 19.88
C GLU A 308 -3.89 -1.76 18.82
N HIS A 309 -3.61 -1.27 17.61
CA HIS A 309 -3.21 -2.14 16.50
C HIS A 309 -1.80 -2.73 16.70
N LEU A 310 -0.83 -1.89 17.07
CA LEU A 310 0.55 -2.35 17.31
C LEU A 310 0.65 -3.18 18.60
N GLY A 311 -0.23 -2.93 19.57
CA GLY A 311 -0.32 -3.66 20.84
C GLY A 311 -0.75 -5.12 20.70
N ARG A 312 -1.25 -5.56 19.53
CA ARG A 312 -1.56 -6.97 19.24
C ARG A 312 -0.31 -7.85 19.33
N ILE A 313 0.89 -7.30 19.16
CA ILE A 313 2.16 -8.02 19.30
C ILE A 313 3.01 -7.38 20.40
N ARG A 314 3.54 -8.21 21.31
CA ARG A 314 4.46 -7.78 22.38
C ARG A 314 5.76 -8.53 22.28
N LEU A 315 6.87 -7.81 22.34
CA LEU A 315 8.22 -8.35 22.13
C LEU A 315 9.09 -8.26 23.39
N GLU A 316 9.84 -9.32 23.67
CA GLU A 316 10.89 -9.37 24.69
C GLU A 316 12.22 -9.80 24.07
N GLY A 317 13.32 -9.15 24.49
CA GLY A 317 14.63 -9.30 23.85
C GLY A 317 14.76 -8.50 22.55
N GLY A 318 15.81 -8.80 21.77
CA GLY A 318 16.20 -8.00 20.60
C GLY A 318 16.90 -6.69 20.96
N THR A 319 17.56 -6.07 19.99
CA THR A 319 18.11 -4.71 20.13
C THR A 319 17.00 -3.65 20.01
N PRO A 320 17.22 -2.40 20.47
CA PRO A 320 16.32 -1.29 20.20
C PRO A 320 16.00 -1.14 18.70
N ASP A 321 17.02 -1.17 17.83
CA ASP A 321 16.81 -1.08 16.37
C ASP A 321 15.94 -2.20 15.82
N GLN A 322 16.11 -3.44 16.30
CA GLN A 322 15.25 -4.55 15.87
C GLN A 322 13.78 -4.33 16.27
N LYS A 323 13.51 -3.73 17.43
CA LYS A 323 12.14 -3.38 17.82
C LYS A 323 11.60 -2.25 16.95
N THR A 324 12.42 -1.25 16.66
CA THR A 324 12.02 -0.15 15.79
C THR A 324 11.72 -0.61 14.37
N ILE A 325 12.59 -1.42 13.77
CA ILE A 325 12.34 -2.04 12.45
C ILE A 325 11.03 -2.83 12.47
N PHE A 326 10.83 -3.68 13.49
CA PHE A 326 9.63 -4.52 13.57
C PHE A 326 8.33 -3.70 13.67
N TYR A 327 8.26 -2.75 14.61
CA TYR A 327 7.02 -1.97 14.79
C TYR A 327 6.81 -0.96 13.67
N THR A 328 7.87 -0.49 13.02
CA THR A 328 7.73 0.36 11.82
C THR A 328 7.22 -0.44 10.63
N ALA A 329 7.73 -1.65 10.43
CA ALA A 329 7.19 -2.55 9.40
C ALA A 329 5.72 -2.91 9.69
N LEU A 330 5.36 -3.16 10.95
CA LEU A 330 3.96 -3.37 11.32
C LEU A 330 3.08 -2.12 11.11
N TYR A 331 3.65 -0.93 11.27
CA TYR A 331 3.00 0.35 10.98
C TYR A 331 2.74 0.51 9.47
N HIS A 332 3.73 0.26 8.61
CA HIS A 332 3.56 0.36 7.15
C HIS A 332 2.55 -0.66 6.60
N ALA A 333 2.56 -1.90 7.11
CA ALA A 333 1.59 -2.95 6.76
C ALA A 333 0.13 -2.61 7.12
N LEU A 334 -0.09 -1.51 7.84
CA LEU A 334 -1.40 -1.00 8.22
C LEU A 334 -1.73 0.34 7.57
N ILE A 335 -0.96 0.83 6.61
CA ILE A 335 -1.30 2.05 5.86
C ILE A 335 -2.30 1.72 4.76
N HIS A 336 -1.99 0.70 3.94
CA HIS A 336 -2.81 0.23 2.83
C HIS A 336 -3.18 -1.26 3.00
N PRO A 337 -4.28 -1.76 2.38
CA PRO A 337 -5.35 -1.02 1.70
C PRO A 337 -6.04 0.00 2.64
N SER A 338 -6.58 1.07 2.07
CA SER A 338 -7.19 2.18 2.84
C SER A 338 -8.71 2.17 2.70
N ILE A 339 -9.43 2.62 3.72
CA ILE A 339 -10.87 2.84 3.58
C ILE A 339 -11.14 3.92 2.52
N VAL A 340 -12.22 3.75 1.76
CA VAL A 340 -12.69 4.71 0.74
C VAL A 340 -14.17 5.10 0.95
N SER A 341 -14.90 4.38 1.81
CA SER A 341 -16.24 4.76 2.24
C SER A 341 -16.21 5.99 3.14
N ASP A 342 -17.15 6.90 2.93
CA ASP A 342 -17.48 8.01 3.82
C ASP A 342 -18.19 7.54 5.09
N VAL A 343 -18.32 8.39 6.11
CA VAL A 343 -18.99 8.04 7.39
C VAL A 343 -20.47 7.68 7.24
N ASN A 344 -21.10 8.10 6.14
CA ASN A 344 -22.48 7.72 5.80
C ASN A 344 -22.56 6.38 5.04
N GLY A 345 -21.41 5.73 4.80
CA GLY A 345 -21.28 4.47 4.08
C GLY A 345 -21.21 4.59 2.56
N GLU A 346 -21.30 5.80 1.99
CA GLU A 346 -21.20 6.00 0.55
C GLU A 346 -19.75 5.89 0.07
N TYR A 347 -19.55 5.39 -1.15
CA TYR A 347 -18.22 5.20 -1.75
C TYR A 347 -18.29 5.30 -3.29
N PRO A 348 -17.18 5.58 -4.00
CA PRO A 348 -17.15 5.53 -5.46
C PRO A 348 -17.22 4.06 -5.96
N VAL A 349 -18.21 3.73 -6.80
CA VAL A 349 -18.27 2.39 -7.42
C VAL A 349 -17.21 2.25 -8.51
N MET A 350 -16.90 1.00 -8.89
CA MET A 350 -16.05 0.76 -10.06
C MET A 350 -16.61 1.40 -11.33
N GLU A 351 -15.80 2.20 -12.01
CA GLU A 351 -16.17 2.82 -13.28
C GLU A 351 -16.12 1.82 -14.45
N PHE A 352 -17.10 1.92 -15.36
CA PHE A 352 -17.16 1.09 -16.57
C PHE A 352 -16.35 1.71 -17.71
N GLY A 353 -15.27 1.06 -18.13
CA GLY A 353 -14.46 1.43 -19.29
C GLY A 353 -15.06 1.10 -20.66
N ASN A 354 -16.39 1.21 -20.90
CA ASN A 354 -16.91 1.22 -22.27
C ASN A 354 -18.30 1.90 -22.42
N PRO A 355 -18.37 3.20 -22.76
CA PRO A 355 -19.63 3.86 -23.12
C PRO A 355 -20.23 3.41 -24.47
N LEU A 356 -19.59 2.46 -25.18
CA LEU A 356 -20.00 1.96 -26.51
C LEU A 356 -20.39 0.48 -26.55
N SER A 357 -20.39 -0.26 -25.44
CA SER A 357 -21.03 -1.58 -25.43
C SER A 357 -22.55 -1.39 -25.29
N GLU A 358 -23.32 -1.83 -26.29
CA GLU A 358 -24.78 -1.78 -26.27
C GLU A 358 -25.40 -2.55 -25.08
N ASP A 359 -24.58 -3.38 -24.41
CA ASP A 359 -24.88 -4.27 -23.29
C ASP A 359 -24.71 -3.63 -21.90
N SER A 360 -24.21 -2.39 -21.81
CA SER A 360 -24.13 -1.59 -20.57
C SER A 360 -25.48 -1.26 -19.90
N ARG A 361 -26.60 -1.74 -20.47
CA ARG A 361 -27.96 -1.52 -19.94
C ARG A 361 -28.41 -2.54 -18.90
N SER A 362 -27.63 -3.57 -18.59
CA SER A 362 -27.96 -4.52 -17.51
C SER A 362 -27.06 -4.36 -16.30
N ILE A 363 -27.27 -3.30 -15.53
CA ILE A 363 -26.87 -3.26 -14.11
C ILE A 363 -27.60 -4.41 -13.40
N PRO A 364 -26.92 -5.31 -12.65
CA PRO A 364 -27.58 -6.39 -11.93
C PRO A 364 -28.69 -5.86 -11.02
N THR A 365 -29.93 -6.29 -11.26
CA THR A 365 -31.08 -5.92 -10.44
C THR A 365 -31.11 -6.77 -9.18
N GLY A 366 -30.40 -6.34 -8.14
CA GLY A 366 -30.59 -6.83 -6.77
C GLY A 366 -31.80 -6.18 -6.07
N PRO A 367 -32.26 -6.69 -4.92
CA PRO A 367 -33.50 -6.24 -4.24
C PRO A 367 -33.44 -4.83 -3.62
N ALA A 368 -32.32 -4.11 -3.75
CA ALA A 368 -32.18 -2.79 -3.18
C ALA A 368 -32.96 -1.77 -4.03
N GLY A 369 -33.88 -1.06 -3.37
CA GLY A 369 -34.93 -0.24 -3.96
C GLY A 369 -34.44 0.85 -4.93
N GLN A 370 -35.41 1.52 -5.56
CA GLN A 370 -35.22 2.53 -6.62
C GLN A 370 -34.15 3.62 -6.35
N ASP A 371 -33.78 3.87 -5.09
CA ASP A 371 -32.70 4.79 -4.70
C ASP A 371 -31.30 4.27 -5.08
N VAL A 372 -31.05 2.95 -5.05
CA VAL A 372 -29.77 2.34 -5.47
C VAL A 372 -29.55 2.47 -6.97
N LYS A 373 -30.61 2.40 -7.79
CA LYS A 373 -30.51 2.66 -9.23
C LYS A 373 -30.14 4.10 -9.54
N ALA A 374 -30.67 5.07 -8.79
CA ALA A 374 -30.34 6.48 -8.99
C ALA A 374 -28.90 6.82 -8.57
N ARG A 375 -28.36 6.14 -7.56
CA ARG A 375 -26.97 6.32 -7.07
C ARG A 375 -25.93 5.57 -7.91
N ALA A 376 -26.24 4.36 -8.37
CA ALA A 376 -25.40 3.63 -9.33
C ALA A 376 -25.26 4.40 -10.65
N LEU A 377 -26.32 5.07 -11.12
CA LEU A 377 -26.26 5.97 -12.28
C LEU A 377 -25.39 7.23 -12.06
N ARG A 378 -25.00 7.53 -10.81
CA ARG A 378 -24.11 8.63 -10.42
C ARG A 378 -22.71 8.15 -10.01
N GLY A 379 -22.42 6.85 -10.11
CA GLY A 379 -21.13 6.28 -9.69
C GLY A 379 -20.96 6.13 -8.18
N VAL A 380 -22.04 6.07 -7.39
CA VAL A 380 -21.99 6.02 -5.92
C VAL A 380 -22.63 4.75 -5.37
N GLY A 381 -21.87 4.00 -4.57
CA GLY A 381 -22.27 2.79 -3.86
C GLY A 381 -22.58 3.07 -2.38
N LEU A 382 -23.10 2.07 -1.68
CA LEU A 382 -23.39 2.14 -0.24
C LEU A 382 -23.03 0.81 0.43
N VAL A 383 -22.15 0.86 1.43
CA VAL A 383 -21.76 -0.35 2.18
C VAL A 383 -22.97 -0.97 2.87
N GLN A 384 -23.06 -2.30 2.87
CA GLN A 384 -24.12 -3.06 3.56
C GLN A 384 -23.71 -3.48 4.99
N GLY A 385 -22.66 -2.85 5.53
CA GLY A 385 -21.99 -3.18 6.79
C GLY A 385 -20.47 -3.24 6.59
N GLY A 386 -19.71 -2.95 7.65
CA GLY A 386 -18.24 -2.80 7.56
C GLY A 386 -17.82 -1.54 6.80
N GLU A 387 -16.62 -1.54 6.25
CA GLU A 387 -16.06 -0.46 5.43
C GLU A 387 -15.76 -0.93 3.99
N ARG A 388 -15.77 0.00 3.03
CA ARG A 388 -15.24 -0.22 1.67
C ARG A 388 -13.77 0.14 1.67
N TYR A 389 -12.94 -0.73 1.11
CA TYR A 389 -11.50 -0.53 0.93
C TYR A 389 -11.13 -0.28 -0.53
N SER A 390 -9.98 0.36 -0.73
CA SER A 390 -9.32 0.61 -2.01
C SER A 390 -7.78 0.60 -1.83
N VAL A 391 -7.02 0.83 -2.90
CA VAL A 391 -5.56 0.69 -2.97
C VAL A 391 -5.17 -0.78 -2.86
N PHE A 392 -5.59 -1.56 -3.84
CA PHE A 392 -5.36 -3.00 -3.90
C PHE A 392 -4.15 -3.31 -4.80
N SER A 393 -2.92 -3.15 -4.28
CA SER A 393 -1.66 -3.51 -4.98
C SER A 393 -1.46 -5.04 -4.98
N LEU A 394 -2.31 -5.78 -5.70
CA LEU A 394 -2.47 -7.21 -5.40
C LEU A 394 -1.29 -8.06 -5.85
N TRP A 395 -0.56 -7.69 -6.92
CA TRP A 395 0.63 -8.42 -7.38
C TRP A 395 1.70 -8.58 -6.28
N ASP A 396 1.81 -7.58 -5.40
CA ASP A 396 2.71 -7.58 -4.25
C ASP A 396 2.02 -8.22 -3.03
N THR A 397 0.85 -7.67 -2.68
CA THR A 397 0.21 -7.93 -1.39
C THR A 397 -0.40 -9.32 -1.27
N TYR A 398 -0.65 -10.03 -2.39
CA TYR A 398 -1.08 -11.43 -2.35
C TYR A 398 -0.01 -12.34 -1.73
N ARG A 399 1.25 -11.94 -1.73
CA ARG A 399 2.38 -12.78 -1.32
C ARG A 399 2.43 -12.98 0.19
N ASN A 400 2.22 -11.91 0.95
CA ASN A 400 2.31 -11.96 2.41
C ASN A 400 1.39 -10.97 3.16
N LEU A 401 1.07 -9.79 2.62
CA LEU A 401 0.35 -8.76 3.38
C LEU A 401 -1.05 -9.22 3.77
N HIS A 402 -1.84 -9.73 2.83
CA HIS A 402 -3.19 -10.22 3.13
C HIS A 402 -3.18 -11.41 4.11
N GLN A 403 -2.12 -12.22 4.11
CA GLN A 403 -1.94 -13.31 5.07
C GLN A 403 -1.61 -12.79 6.47
N LEU A 404 -0.90 -11.67 6.57
CA LEU A 404 -0.64 -10.98 7.84
C LEU A 404 -1.95 -10.38 8.38
N ILE A 405 -2.73 -9.71 7.53
CA ILE A 405 -4.02 -9.14 7.90
C ILE A 405 -5.01 -10.24 8.29
N THR A 406 -5.05 -11.36 7.57
CA THR A 406 -5.87 -12.54 7.95
C THR A 406 -5.53 -13.05 9.35
N LEU A 407 -4.25 -13.07 9.71
CA LEU A 407 -3.79 -13.55 11.03
C LEU A 407 -4.09 -12.55 12.15
N LEU A 408 -3.86 -11.25 11.90
CA LEU A 408 -3.85 -10.24 12.94
C LEU A 408 -5.10 -9.39 13.01
N TRP A 409 -5.78 -9.11 11.88
CA TRP A 409 -6.97 -8.25 11.76
C TRP A 409 -8.02 -8.87 10.80
N PRO A 410 -8.56 -10.07 11.11
CA PRO A 410 -9.49 -10.78 10.23
C PRO A 410 -10.75 -9.97 9.88
N GLU A 411 -11.18 -9.06 10.76
CA GLU A 411 -12.28 -8.14 10.52
C GLU A 411 -12.02 -7.22 9.33
N LYS A 412 -10.79 -6.67 9.22
CA LYS A 412 -10.38 -5.82 8.10
C LYS A 412 -10.22 -6.65 6.82
N GLN A 413 -9.65 -7.85 6.93
CA GLN A 413 -9.52 -8.74 5.78
C GLN A 413 -10.88 -9.11 5.17
N LEU A 414 -11.90 -9.35 5.99
CA LEU A 414 -13.25 -9.65 5.51
C LEU A 414 -13.84 -8.46 4.75
N ASP A 415 -13.67 -7.24 5.24
CA ASP A 415 -14.14 -6.03 4.55
C ASP A 415 -13.37 -5.77 3.24
N MET A 416 -12.06 -6.05 3.22
CA MET A 416 -11.25 -6.01 1.99
C MET A 416 -11.74 -7.04 0.96
N VAL A 417 -12.00 -8.28 1.36
CA VAL A 417 -12.53 -9.32 0.46
C VAL A 417 -13.94 -8.98 -0.04
N ARG A 418 -14.81 -8.46 0.82
CA ARG A 418 -16.13 -7.97 0.42
C ARG A 418 -16.00 -6.84 -0.60
N SER A 419 -15.06 -5.92 -0.40
CA SER A 419 -14.77 -4.84 -1.35
C SER A 419 -14.39 -5.40 -2.72
N MET A 420 -13.46 -6.37 -2.80
CA MET A 420 -13.08 -7.02 -4.07
C MET A 420 -14.25 -7.75 -4.75
N VAL A 421 -15.08 -8.46 -3.98
CA VAL A 421 -16.26 -9.16 -4.53
C VAL A 421 -17.32 -8.17 -5.02
N ASP A 422 -17.54 -7.08 -4.29
CA ASP A 422 -18.47 -6.03 -4.70
C ASP A 422 -17.94 -5.27 -5.93
N MET A 423 -16.62 -5.04 -6.06
CA MET A 423 -16.00 -4.54 -7.29
C MET A 423 -16.41 -5.42 -8.46
N TYR A 424 -16.20 -6.74 -8.40
CA TYR A 424 -16.65 -7.66 -9.46
C TYR A 424 -18.13 -7.52 -9.80
N ARG A 425 -19.00 -7.36 -8.80
CA ARG A 425 -20.45 -7.19 -9.03
C ARG A 425 -20.81 -5.85 -9.64
N GLU A 426 -20.01 -4.82 -9.37
CA GLU A 426 -20.19 -3.47 -9.91
C GLU A 426 -19.87 -3.42 -11.40
N TRP A 427 -18.70 -3.90 -11.83
CA TRP A 427 -18.22 -3.72 -13.22
C TRP A 427 -17.86 -5.00 -13.99
N GLY A 428 -17.87 -6.17 -13.33
CA GLY A 428 -17.71 -7.48 -13.96
C GLY A 428 -16.30 -8.09 -13.94
N TRP A 429 -15.31 -7.46 -13.30
CA TRP A 429 -13.95 -8.03 -13.15
C TRP A 429 -13.46 -7.93 -11.70
N MET A 430 -12.59 -8.85 -11.28
CA MET A 430 -11.89 -8.68 -10.00
C MET A 430 -10.85 -7.57 -10.13
N PRO A 431 -10.50 -6.88 -9.04
CA PRO A 431 -9.40 -5.91 -9.08
C PRO A 431 -8.06 -6.61 -9.32
N LYS A 432 -7.15 -5.92 -10.00
CA LYS A 432 -5.75 -6.31 -10.20
C LYS A 432 -4.84 -5.32 -9.47
N TRP A 433 -4.97 -4.05 -9.79
CA TRP A 433 -4.38 -2.92 -9.08
C TRP A 433 -5.40 -1.78 -9.08
N GLU A 434 -6.28 -1.84 -8.09
CA GLU A 434 -7.42 -0.93 -8.01
C GLU A 434 -7.06 0.32 -7.21
N LEU A 435 -7.53 1.46 -7.71
CA LEU A 435 -7.37 2.78 -7.13
C LEU A 435 -8.67 3.60 -7.22
N PHE A 436 -9.30 3.83 -6.07
CA PHE A 436 -10.47 4.66 -5.81
C PHE A 436 -11.65 4.50 -6.79
N GLY A 437 -12.06 3.26 -7.05
CA GLY A 437 -13.15 2.91 -7.96
C GLY A 437 -12.69 2.76 -9.41
N ARG A 438 -11.39 2.60 -9.66
CA ARG A 438 -10.83 2.41 -11.00
C ARG A 438 -9.78 1.33 -11.02
N GLU A 439 -9.67 0.66 -12.15
CA GLU A 439 -8.62 -0.31 -12.39
C GLU A 439 -7.50 0.31 -13.21
N THR A 440 -6.25 0.01 -12.84
CA THR A 440 -5.07 0.45 -13.57
C THR A 440 -4.47 -0.64 -14.45
N TRP A 441 -4.85 -1.90 -14.22
CA TRP A 441 -4.36 -3.14 -14.87
C TRP A 441 -2.89 -3.47 -14.62
N THR A 442 -2.23 -2.66 -13.81
CA THR A 442 -0.96 -2.91 -13.13
C THR A 442 -1.13 -4.13 -12.20
N MET A 443 -0.13 -4.92 -11.81
CA MET A 443 0.93 -5.47 -12.66
C MET A 443 0.42 -6.77 -13.30
N GLU A 444 1.03 -7.93 -12.99
CA GLU A 444 0.77 -9.18 -13.70
C GLU A 444 -0.16 -10.16 -12.98
N GLY A 445 -0.64 -11.13 -13.76
CA GLY A 445 -1.38 -12.28 -13.22
C GLY A 445 -2.86 -12.04 -12.96
N ASP A 446 -3.42 -12.85 -12.06
CA ASP A 446 -4.82 -12.82 -11.62
C ASP A 446 -4.85 -12.88 -10.08
N PRO A 447 -4.45 -11.78 -9.42
CA PRO A 447 -3.96 -11.83 -8.04
C PRO A 447 -5.08 -11.81 -6.98
N ALA A 448 -6.32 -11.48 -7.35
CA ALA A 448 -7.46 -11.58 -6.44
C ALA A 448 -7.78 -13.04 -6.06
N ILE A 449 -7.54 -14.00 -6.96
CA ILE A 449 -7.76 -15.43 -6.72
C ILE A 449 -6.95 -15.92 -5.50
N PRO A 450 -5.60 -15.79 -5.47
CA PRO A 450 -4.81 -16.26 -4.34
C PRO A 450 -5.18 -15.58 -3.03
N VAL A 451 -5.53 -14.28 -3.03
CA VAL A 451 -5.96 -13.56 -1.80
C VAL A 451 -7.25 -14.14 -1.22
N ILE A 452 -8.29 -14.26 -2.05
CA ILE A 452 -9.63 -14.69 -1.59
C ILE A 452 -9.62 -16.18 -1.26
N ALA A 453 -8.95 -17.01 -2.07
CA ALA A 453 -8.82 -18.44 -1.79
C ALA A 453 -8.07 -18.69 -0.47
N ASP A 454 -6.96 -17.98 -0.21
CA ASP A 454 -6.23 -18.08 1.04
C ASP A 454 -7.08 -17.65 2.25
N THR A 455 -7.80 -16.54 2.13
CA THR A 455 -8.73 -16.04 3.15
C THR A 455 -9.79 -17.09 3.51
N TRP A 456 -10.43 -17.68 2.49
CA TRP A 456 -11.45 -18.73 2.65
C TRP A 456 -10.89 -20.00 3.30
N LEU A 457 -9.73 -20.47 2.85
CA LEU A 457 -9.08 -21.69 3.32
C LEU A 457 -8.53 -21.54 4.74
N LYS A 458 -8.27 -20.31 5.20
CA LYS A 458 -7.93 -20.00 6.60
C LYS A 458 -9.16 -19.87 7.51
N GLY A 459 -10.37 -19.94 6.95
CA GLY A 459 -11.62 -20.01 7.71
C GLY A 459 -12.40 -18.71 7.79
N LEU A 460 -11.93 -17.62 7.17
CA LEU A 460 -12.70 -16.39 7.03
C LEU A 460 -13.62 -16.55 5.82
N ARG A 461 -14.91 -16.84 6.06
CA ARG A 461 -15.87 -17.26 5.02
C ARG A 461 -17.11 -16.36 4.91
N ASP A 462 -17.11 -15.23 5.61
CA ASP A 462 -18.26 -14.32 5.71
C ASP A 462 -18.32 -13.30 4.55
N PHE A 463 -18.43 -13.82 3.32
CA PHE A 463 -18.59 -13.06 2.08
C PHE A 463 -19.24 -13.92 0.98
N ASP A 464 -19.67 -13.30 -0.12
CA ASP A 464 -20.31 -14.00 -1.24
C ASP A 464 -19.30 -14.80 -2.08
N ILE A 465 -19.00 -16.01 -1.60
CA ILE A 465 -18.10 -16.94 -2.29
C ILE A 465 -18.63 -17.38 -3.65
N ARG A 466 -19.95 -17.31 -3.89
CA ARG A 466 -20.52 -17.69 -5.18
C ARG A 466 -20.14 -16.68 -6.24
N SER A 467 -20.33 -15.39 -5.97
CA SER A 467 -19.88 -14.32 -6.86
C SER A 467 -18.36 -14.32 -7.05
N ALA A 468 -17.59 -14.56 -5.97
CA ALA A 468 -16.14 -14.68 -6.09
C ALA A 468 -15.73 -15.82 -7.03
N TYR A 469 -16.29 -17.02 -6.84
CA TYR A 469 -15.97 -18.18 -7.66
C TYR A 469 -16.41 -18.01 -9.13
N GLU A 470 -17.57 -17.37 -9.36
CA GLU A 470 -18.03 -17.02 -10.72
C GLU A 470 -17.03 -16.07 -11.42
N ALA A 471 -16.52 -15.06 -10.71
CA ALA A 471 -15.50 -14.16 -11.23
C ALA A 471 -14.21 -14.90 -11.61
N PHE A 472 -13.78 -15.85 -10.77
CA PHE A 472 -12.56 -16.63 -11.01
C PHE A 472 -12.69 -17.56 -12.21
N LEU A 473 -13.87 -18.17 -12.40
CA LEU A 473 -14.14 -18.94 -13.62
C LEU A 473 -14.14 -18.02 -14.84
N LYS A 474 -14.75 -16.82 -14.75
CA LYS A 474 -14.74 -15.84 -15.84
C LYS A 474 -13.31 -15.48 -16.24
N SER A 475 -12.45 -15.11 -15.30
CA SER A 475 -11.06 -14.75 -15.62
C SER A 475 -10.25 -15.93 -16.15
N ALA A 476 -10.48 -17.14 -15.66
CA ALA A 476 -9.73 -18.32 -16.09
C ALA A 476 -10.18 -18.91 -17.45
N ASP A 477 -11.45 -18.70 -17.84
CA ASP A 477 -12.07 -19.35 -19.01
C ASP A 477 -12.44 -18.39 -20.17
N THR A 478 -12.44 -17.06 -19.95
CA THR A 478 -12.69 -16.11 -21.05
C THR A 478 -11.53 -16.11 -22.06
N PRO A 479 -11.79 -16.16 -23.38
CA PRO A 479 -10.76 -16.05 -24.41
C PRO A 479 -9.96 -14.76 -24.30
N GLY A 480 -8.66 -14.82 -24.60
CA GLY A 480 -7.70 -13.74 -24.35
C GLY A 480 -8.13 -12.39 -24.92
N ALA A 481 -8.61 -12.37 -26.17
CA ALA A 481 -9.06 -11.14 -26.84
C ALA A 481 -10.22 -10.40 -26.13
N GLU A 482 -10.98 -11.10 -25.27
CA GLU A 482 -12.11 -10.55 -24.49
C GLU A 482 -11.81 -10.49 -22.98
N ASN A 483 -10.61 -10.91 -22.57
CA ASN A 483 -10.25 -11.12 -21.18
C ASN A 483 -9.32 -10.00 -20.67
N LEU A 484 -9.88 -9.06 -19.92
CA LEU A 484 -9.13 -7.94 -19.37
C LEU A 484 -8.16 -8.37 -18.26
N MET A 485 -8.44 -9.47 -17.56
CA MET A 485 -7.58 -9.99 -16.48
C MET A 485 -6.44 -10.86 -17.02
N ARG A 486 -6.73 -11.69 -18.03
CA ARG A 486 -5.77 -12.60 -18.66
C ARG A 486 -5.76 -12.45 -20.19
N PRO A 487 -5.19 -11.37 -20.74
CA PRO A 487 -5.28 -11.08 -22.18
C PRO A 487 -4.59 -12.11 -23.09
N ASP A 488 -3.69 -12.91 -22.52
CA ASP A 488 -2.92 -13.97 -23.17
C ASP A 488 -3.32 -15.39 -22.70
N ASN A 489 -4.58 -15.54 -22.26
CA ASN A 489 -5.12 -16.81 -21.77
C ASN A 489 -5.19 -17.92 -22.85
N ASP A 490 -5.35 -17.56 -24.12
CA ASP A 490 -5.52 -18.54 -25.21
C ASP A 490 -4.30 -19.48 -25.35
N PRO A 491 -3.08 -18.99 -25.62
CA PRO A 491 -1.90 -19.86 -25.68
C PRO A 491 -1.60 -20.51 -24.33
N TYR A 492 -1.90 -19.83 -23.20
CA TYR A 492 -1.75 -20.41 -21.87
C TYR A 492 -2.59 -21.69 -21.70
N VAL A 493 -3.87 -21.66 -22.11
CA VAL A 493 -4.77 -22.81 -22.02
C VAL A 493 -4.41 -23.88 -23.06
N GLU A 494 -4.11 -23.49 -24.29
CA GLU A 494 -3.84 -24.42 -25.41
C GLU A 494 -2.50 -25.15 -25.25
N ASN A 495 -1.44 -24.42 -24.90
CA ASN A 495 -0.08 -24.93 -24.88
C ASN A 495 0.42 -25.24 -23.46
N GLY A 496 -0.25 -24.73 -22.43
CA GLY A 496 0.25 -24.76 -21.05
C GLY A 496 1.43 -23.82 -20.82
N TYR A 497 1.61 -22.82 -21.68
CA TYR A 497 2.60 -21.74 -21.57
C TYR A 497 2.25 -20.59 -22.54
N ILE A 498 2.77 -19.40 -22.28
CA ILE A 498 2.62 -18.22 -23.13
C ILE A 498 3.92 -18.05 -23.94
N PRO A 499 3.87 -18.04 -25.28
CA PRO A 499 5.06 -17.78 -26.10
C PRO A 499 5.39 -16.28 -26.11
N LEU A 500 6.67 -15.97 -26.30
CA LEU A 500 7.15 -14.64 -26.62
C LEU A 500 6.40 -14.05 -27.83
N ASP A 501 6.35 -12.72 -27.85
CA ASP A 501 5.73 -11.85 -28.84
C ASP A 501 4.20 -11.99 -28.93
N PHE A 502 3.57 -12.84 -28.10
CA PHE A 502 2.10 -12.97 -28.07
C PHE A 502 1.43 -11.74 -27.47
N PHE A 503 1.98 -11.25 -26.36
CA PHE A 503 1.50 -10.05 -25.66
C PHE A 503 2.68 -9.17 -25.26
N ALA A 504 3.19 -8.41 -26.24
CA ALA A 504 4.28 -7.44 -26.07
C ALA A 504 3.77 -5.99 -26.18
N GLN A 505 2.56 -5.72 -25.68
CA GLN A 505 1.90 -4.41 -25.75
C GLN A 505 2.10 -3.55 -24.50
N ASP A 506 2.74 -4.06 -23.45
CA ASP A 506 3.04 -3.31 -22.24
C ASP A 506 4.34 -2.48 -22.37
N PHE A 507 4.42 -1.35 -21.67
CA PHE A 507 5.60 -0.48 -21.59
C PHE A 507 6.83 -1.19 -21.00
N SER A 508 6.62 -2.28 -20.25
CA SER A 508 7.66 -3.11 -19.65
C SER A 508 8.31 -4.11 -20.62
N GLY A 509 7.69 -4.38 -21.78
CA GLY A 509 8.19 -5.33 -22.78
C GLY A 509 7.35 -6.59 -22.93
N ASP A 510 8.00 -7.72 -23.24
CA ASP A 510 7.36 -9.03 -23.25
C ASP A 510 7.59 -9.70 -21.89
N ASN A 511 6.50 -10.02 -21.18
CA ASN A 511 6.53 -10.64 -19.85
C ASN A 511 5.89 -12.04 -19.84
N SER A 512 5.91 -12.74 -20.97
CA SER A 512 5.18 -14.01 -21.16
C SER A 512 5.46 -15.08 -20.10
N VAL A 513 6.71 -15.21 -19.63
CA VAL A 513 7.06 -16.19 -18.57
C VAL A 513 6.52 -15.73 -17.23
N SER A 514 6.68 -14.45 -16.88
CA SER A 514 6.12 -13.86 -15.65
C SER A 514 4.59 -14.01 -15.58
N HIS A 515 3.87 -13.65 -16.64
CA HIS A 515 2.41 -13.81 -16.70
C HIS A 515 1.99 -15.26 -16.44
N ALA A 516 2.62 -16.20 -17.14
CA ALA A 516 2.31 -17.61 -17.01
C ALA A 516 2.56 -18.13 -15.57
N LEU A 517 3.66 -17.70 -14.94
CA LEU A 517 3.99 -18.04 -13.56
C LEU A 517 2.92 -17.55 -12.58
N GLU A 518 2.48 -16.30 -12.72
CA GLU A 518 1.41 -15.74 -11.88
C GLU A 518 0.07 -16.46 -12.12
N TYR A 519 -0.27 -16.81 -13.36
CA TYR A 519 -1.46 -17.63 -13.66
C TYR A 519 -1.36 -19.03 -13.07
N TYR A 520 -0.17 -19.66 -13.02
CA TYR A 520 -0.03 -20.95 -12.36
C TYR A 520 -0.31 -20.87 -10.86
N VAL A 521 0.10 -19.79 -10.18
CA VAL A 521 -0.21 -19.56 -8.77
C VAL A 521 -1.72 -19.35 -8.59
N ALA A 522 -2.34 -18.54 -9.45
CA ALA A 522 -3.79 -18.31 -9.43
C ALA A 522 -4.58 -19.61 -9.68
N ASP A 523 -4.23 -20.40 -10.70
CA ASP A 523 -4.89 -21.66 -11.00
C ASP A 523 -4.66 -22.70 -9.89
N TYR A 524 -3.50 -22.71 -9.25
CA TYR A 524 -3.30 -23.53 -8.06
C TYR A 524 -4.25 -23.10 -6.93
N ALA A 525 -4.32 -21.81 -6.62
CA ALA A 525 -5.22 -21.30 -5.58
C ALA A 525 -6.69 -21.61 -5.88
N LEU A 526 -7.12 -21.45 -7.14
CA LEU A 526 -8.45 -21.81 -7.60
C LEU A 526 -8.70 -23.32 -7.48
N SER A 527 -7.69 -24.16 -7.75
CA SER A 527 -7.80 -25.61 -7.57
C SER A 527 -8.04 -26.01 -6.11
N GLN A 528 -7.39 -25.32 -5.17
CA GLN A 528 -7.51 -25.57 -3.74
C GLN A 528 -8.90 -25.14 -3.25
N LEU A 529 -9.36 -23.97 -3.69
CA LEU A 529 -10.71 -23.48 -3.39
C LEU A 529 -11.79 -24.38 -3.99
N ALA A 530 -11.66 -24.76 -5.27
CA ALA A 530 -12.59 -25.65 -5.95
C ALA A 530 -12.76 -26.98 -5.19
N ARG A 531 -11.66 -27.54 -4.67
CA ARG A 531 -11.70 -28.75 -3.84
C ARG A 531 -12.48 -28.54 -2.55
N ASP A 532 -12.24 -27.44 -1.83
CA ASP A 532 -12.99 -27.13 -0.59
C ASP A 532 -14.49 -26.91 -0.86
N LEU A 533 -14.83 -26.36 -2.04
CA LEU A 533 -16.21 -26.16 -2.49
C LEU A 533 -16.86 -27.41 -3.11
N GLY A 534 -16.18 -28.56 -3.14
CA GLY A 534 -16.71 -29.82 -3.70
C GLY A 534 -16.83 -29.86 -5.23
N ARG A 535 -16.01 -29.06 -5.94
CA ARG A 535 -15.94 -29.00 -7.41
C ARG A 535 -14.72 -29.75 -7.92
N ASP A 536 -14.78 -31.07 -7.86
CA ASP A 536 -13.61 -31.95 -8.11
C ASP A 536 -13.08 -31.85 -9.55
N GLU A 537 -13.95 -31.67 -10.55
CA GLU A 537 -13.54 -31.50 -11.96
C GLU A 537 -12.75 -30.21 -12.16
N ASP A 538 -13.24 -29.09 -11.62
CA ASP A 538 -12.53 -27.81 -11.63
C ASP A 538 -11.21 -27.92 -10.87
N ALA A 539 -11.20 -28.57 -9.69
CA ALA A 539 -10.00 -28.77 -8.90
C ALA A 539 -8.92 -29.55 -9.68
N ALA A 540 -9.31 -30.61 -10.40
CA ALA A 540 -8.39 -31.37 -11.23
C ALA A 540 -7.88 -30.56 -12.44
N ARG A 541 -8.79 -29.84 -13.11
CA ARG A 541 -8.49 -28.97 -14.26
C ARG A 541 -7.46 -27.90 -13.90
N PHE A 542 -7.74 -27.09 -12.88
CA PHE A 542 -6.86 -25.99 -12.50
C PHE A 542 -5.55 -26.47 -11.87
N ARG A 543 -5.57 -27.60 -11.16
CA ARG A 543 -4.30 -28.22 -10.72
C ARG A 543 -3.45 -28.63 -11.91
N SER A 544 -4.03 -29.20 -12.97
CA SER A 544 -3.29 -29.56 -14.17
C SER A 544 -2.70 -28.32 -14.87
N ARG A 545 -3.50 -27.25 -15.03
CA ARG A 545 -3.05 -25.97 -15.62
C ARG A 545 -1.88 -25.36 -14.84
N SER A 546 -1.94 -25.37 -13.49
CA SER A 546 -0.87 -24.83 -12.62
C SER A 546 0.51 -25.48 -12.80
N LEU A 547 0.61 -26.62 -13.49
CA LEU A 547 1.86 -27.35 -13.69
C LEU A 547 2.57 -26.99 -15.01
N GLY A 548 2.07 -26.01 -15.75
CA GLY A 548 2.62 -25.59 -17.05
C GLY A 548 4.04 -25.02 -16.99
N TYR A 549 4.50 -24.54 -15.81
CA TYR A 549 5.87 -24.05 -15.59
C TYR A 549 6.97 -25.01 -16.06
N ARG A 550 6.64 -26.31 -16.14
CA ARG A 550 7.53 -27.38 -16.63
C ARG A 550 7.98 -27.18 -18.07
N ASN A 551 7.18 -26.49 -18.89
CA ASN A 551 7.50 -26.19 -20.28
C ASN A 551 8.70 -25.24 -20.40
N TYR A 552 8.83 -24.27 -19.50
CA TYR A 552 9.89 -23.28 -19.53
C TYR A 552 11.24 -23.77 -18.99
N TYR A 553 11.30 -24.93 -18.32
CA TYR A 553 12.54 -25.36 -17.68
C TYR A 553 13.60 -25.77 -18.71
N SER A 554 14.69 -25.02 -18.75
CA SER A 554 15.85 -25.31 -19.59
C SER A 554 16.90 -26.07 -18.78
N ALA A 555 17.10 -27.36 -19.07
CA ALA A 555 18.15 -28.15 -18.44
C ALA A 555 19.57 -27.66 -18.78
N GLU A 556 19.73 -26.97 -19.92
CA GLU A 556 20.98 -26.36 -20.37
C GLU A 556 21.44 -25.24 -19.42
N TYR A 557 20.49 -24.39 -18.98
CA TYR A 557 20.79 -23.23 -18.14
C TYR A 557 20.45 -23.45 -16.65
N GLY A 558 19.62 -24.44 -16.33
CA GLY A 558 19.18 -24.74 -14.97
C GLY A 558 18.16 -23.74 -14.40
N CYS A 559 17.55 -22.93 -15.27
CA CYS A 559 16.56 -21.91 -14.96
C CYS A 559 15.38 -21.97 -15.96
N LEU A 560 14.37 -21.13 -15.76
CA LEU A 560 13.30 -20.96 -16.73
C LEU A 560 13.81 -20.15 -17.93
N ARG A 561 13.40 -20.55 -19.14
CA ARG A 561 13.81 -19.94 -20.42
C ARG A 561 12.57 -19.65 -21.26
N PRO A 562 12.42 -18.43 -21.81
CA PRO A 562 11.29 -18.09 -22.66
C PRO A 562 11.18 -18.99 -23.90
N ILE A 563 9.95 -19.20 -24.37
CA ILE A 563 9.62 -20.02 -25.55
C ILE A 563 9.11 -19.09 -26.64
N ARG A 564 9.58 -19.25 -27.88
CA ARG A 564 9.13 -18.49 -29.06
C ARG A 564 7.82 -19.05 -29.62
N GLY A 565 7.16 -18.29 -30.50
CA GLY A 565 5.92 -18.72 -31.16
C GLY A 565 6.01 -20.03 -31.97
N ASP A 566 7.22 -20.48 -32.35
CA ASP A 566 7.43 -21.77 -33.02
C ASP A 566 7.64 -22.95 -32.04
N GLY A 567 7.56 -22.71 -30.74
CA GLY A 567 7.76 -23.68 -29.66
C GLY A 567 9.23 -23.93 -29.30
N SER A 568 10.19 -23.26 -29.92
CA SER A 568 11.60 -23.35 -29.57
C SER A 568 11.97 -22.43 -28.41
N PHE A 569 12.98 -22.79 -27.62
CA PHE A 569 13.52 -21.89 -26.60
C PHE A 569 14.23 -20.67 -27.23
N LEU A 570 14.10 -19.51 -26.58
CA LEU A 570 14.78 -18.27 -26.97
C LEU A 570 16.29 -18.47 -27.11
N THR A 571 16.87 -18.14 -28.27
CA THR A 571 18.33 -18.17 -28.51
C THR A 571 18.76 -16.94 -29.32
N PRO A 572 19.91 -16.29 -29.01
CA PRO A 572 20.72 -16.50 -27.79
C PRO A 572 19.93 -16.12 -26.52
N PHE A 573 20.38 -16.60 -25.36
CA PHE A 573 19.72 -16.33 -24.07
C PHE A 573 20.78 -16.13 -22.98
N ASP A 574 20.64 -15.03 -22.25
CA ASP A 574 21.37 -14.75 -21.02
C ASP A 574 20.38 -14.75 -19.85
N PRO A 575 20.50 -15.67 -18.87
CA PRO A 575 19.60 -15.73 -17.73
C PRO A 575 19.75 -14.56 -16.74
N CYS A 576 20.74 -13.68 -16.94
CA CYS A 576 20.98 -12.49 -16.13
C CYS A 576 20.46 -11.19 -16.81
N ASP A 577 19.97 -11.25 -18.06
CA ASP A 577 19.29 -10.10 -18.67
C ASP A 577 18.14 -9.64 -17.75
N GLY A 578 18.02 -8.32 -17.56
CA GLY A 578 17.01 -7.70 -16.69
C GLY A 578 17.31 -7.70 -15.20
N ALA A 579 18.45 -8.24 -14.74
CA ALA A 579 18.84 -8.19 -13.33
C ALA A 579 19.08 -6.76 -12.79
N ASP A 580 19.21 -5.77 -13.68
CA ASP A 580 19.35 -4.34 -13.40
C ASP A 580 18.06 -3.54 -13.66
N PHE A 581 16.90 -4.22 -13.69
CA PHE A 581 15.60 -3.66 -14.06
C PHE A 581 15.50 -3.19 -15.53
N SER A 582 16.48 -3.53 -16.38
CA SER A 582 16.30 -3.39 -17.82
C SER A 582 15.26 -4.38 -18.35
N ASN A 583 14.63 -4.04 -19.46
CA ASN A 583 13.67 -4.93 -20.12
C ASN A 583 14.37 -6.24 -20.54
N ALA A 584 13.81 -7.38 -20.12
CA ALA A 584 14.29 -8.72 -20.46
C ALA A 584 13.16 -9.56 -21.06
N PRO A 585 13.39 -10.26 -22.20
CA PRO A 585 12.36 -11.07 -22.81
C PRO A 585 11.78 -12.12 -21.87
N GLY A 586 10.47 -12.08 -21.69
CA GLY A 586 9.68 -12.99 -20.89
C GLY A 586 9.58 -12.64 -19.40
N PHE A 587 10.33 -11.68 -18.86
CA PHE A 587 10.42 -11.43 -17.42
C PHE A 587 10.17 -9.95 -17.07
N HIS A 588 9.18 -9.74 -16.18
CA HIS A 588 8.81 -8.41 -15.68
C HIS A 588 9.71 -7.98 -14.50
N GLU A 589 10.41 -6.84 -14.62
CA GLU A 589 11.24 -6.22 -13.57
C GLU A 589 12.24 -7.19 -12.89
N GLY A 590 12.82 -8.08 -13.69
CA GLY A 590 13.83 -9.00 -13.19
C GLY A 590 14.33 -9.96 -14.24
N SER A 591 15.22 -10.84 -13.80
CA SER A 591 15.86 -11.84 -14.65
C SER A 591 15.19 -13.21 -14.54
N ALA A 592 15.65 -14.15 -15.37
CA ALA A 592 15.25 -15.55 -15.26
C ALA A 592 15.53 -16.14 -13.87
N TRP A 593 16.57 -15.69 -13.16
CA TRP A 593 16.87 -16.17 -11.82
C TRP A 593 15.89 -15.64 -10.76
N ASN A 594 15.38 -14.42 -10.91
CA ASN A 594 14.37 -13.84 -10.02
C ASN A 594 13.01 -14.55 -10.12
N TYR A 595 12.74 -15.21 -11.25
CA TYR A 595 11.48 -15.97 -11.46
C TYR A 595 11.62 -17.49 -11.38
N SER A 596 12.83 -18.05 -11.47
CA SER A 596 12.99 -19.50 -11.63
C SER A 596 12.41 -20.34 -10.50
N PHE A 597 12.45 -19.85 -9.27
CA PHE A 597 11.88 -20.53 -8.10
C PHE A 597 10.53 -19.94 -7.66
N ALA A 598 9.92 -19.07 -8.46
CA ALA A 598 8.55 -18.55 -8.29
C ALA A 598 7.49 -19.64 -8.63
N VAL A 599 7.69 -20.85 -8.11
CA VAL A 599 6.78 -22.00 -8.23
C VAL A 599 6.44 -22.53 -6.83
N PRO A 600 5.91 -21.68 -5.92
CA PRO A 600 5.71 -22.04 -4.51
C PRO A 600 4.71 -23.20 -4.34
N HIS A 601 3.79 -23.37 -5.29
CA HIS A 601 2.72 -24.37 -5.30
C HIS A 601 3.14 -25.79 -5.72
N ASP A 602 4.36 -25.98 -6.27
CA ASP A 602 4.88 -27.31 -6.63
C ASP A 602 6.39 -27.46 -6.45
N VAL A 603 6.96 -26.94 -5.35
CA VAL A 603 8.41 -27.02 -5.03
C VAL A 603 8.98 -28.44 -5.18
N ALA A 604 8.25 -29.47 -4.75
CA ALA A 604 8.69 -30.86 -4.87
C ALA A 604 8.69 -31.34 -6.33
N GLY A 605 7.69 -30.95 -7.12
CA GLY A 605 7.65 -31.25 -8.56
C GLY A 605 8.76 -30.53 -9.32
N TYR A 606 9.04 -29.27 -9.01
CA TYR A 606 10.13 -28.53 -9.63
C TYR A 606 11.51 -29.08 -9.24
N ALA A 607 11.69 -29.49 -7.98
CA ALA A 607 12.91 -30.20 -7.57
C ALA A 607 13.12 -31.52 -8.33
N LYS A 608 12.05 -32.27 -8.61
CA LYS A 608 12.13 -33.47 -9.45
C LYS A 608 12.57 -33.13 -10.88
N LEU A 609 12.05 -32.04 -11.45
CA LEU A 609 12.42 -31.56 -12.78
C LEU A 609 13.91 -31.18 -12.88
N MET A 610 14.47 -30.62 -11.80
CA MET A 610 15.90 -30.30 -11.66
C MET A 610 16.81 -31.53 -11.39
N GLY A 611 16.26 -32.75 -11.40
CA GLY A 611 17.03 -33.97 -11.11
C GLY A 611 17.14 -34.30 -9.61
N GLY A 612 16.26 -33.74 -8.78
CA GLY A 612 16.07 -34.08 -7.36
C GLY A 612 16.47 -32.97 -6.38
N ASN A 613 16.10 -33.18 -5.11
CA ASN A 613 16.21 -32.19 -4.02
C ASN A 613 17.61 -31.57 -3.89
N LYS A 614 18.68 -32.36 -4.06
CA LYS A 614 20.06 -31.86 -3.93
C LYS A 614 20.41 -30.83 -5.01
N ASN A 615 19.96 -31.05 -6.24
CA ASN A 615 20.21 -30.14 -7.35
C ASN A 615 19.41 -28.86 -7.21
N PHE A 616 18.13 -28.98 -6.84
CA PHE A 616 17.29 -27.83 -6.51
C PHE A 616 17.95 -26.95 -5.44
N VAL A 617 18.36 -27.54 -4.32
CA VAL A 617 18.98 -26.80 -3.21
C VAL A 617 20.32 -26.17 -3.62
N LYS A 618 21.09 -26.84 -4.49
CA LYS A 618 22.33 -26.26 -5.04
C LYS A 618 22.04 -25.06 -5.93
N ALA A 619 21.05 -25.15 -6.81
CA ALA A 619 20.65 -24.07 -7.70
C ALA A 619 20.07 -22.88 -6.92
N LEU A 620 19.20 -23.13 -5.93
CA LEU A 620 18.66 -22.08 -5.07
C LEU A 620 19.76 -21.39 -4.26
N GLN A 621 20.73 -22.15 -3.72
CA GLN A 621 21.86 -21.56 -3.00
C GLN A 621 22.73 -20.68 -3.91
N LYS A 622 22.90 -21.07 -5.19
CA LYS A 622 23.64 -20.29 -6.19
C LYS A 622 23.07 -18.87 -6.32
N VAL A 623 21.75 -18.71 -6.33
CA VAL A 623 21.09 -17.38 -6.40
C VAL A 623 21.60 -16.46 -5.30
N PHE A 624 21.72 -16.98 -4.08
CA PHE A 624 22.20 -16.25 -2.91
C PHE A 624 23.71 -16.05 -2.84
N ASP A 625 24.50 -16.98 -3.41
CA ASP A 625 25.96 -16.96 -3.37
C ASP A 625 26.54 -16.05 -4.47
N GLU A 626 25.86 -15.94 -5.60
CA GLU A 626 26.27 -15.13 -6.76
C GLU A 626 25.61 -13.75 -6.83
N GLY A 627 24.77 -13.39 -5.84
CA GLY A 627 24.13 -12.07 -5.77
C GLY A 627 23.00 -11.87 -6.80
N LEU A 628 22.29 -12.93 -7.14
CA LEU A 628 21.18 -12.94 -8.11
C LEU A 628 19.81 -12.78 -7.45
N TYR A 629 19.75 -12.76 -6.11
CA TYR A 629 18.54 -12.51 -5.33
C TYR A 629 18.36 -11.01 -5.15
N ASP A 630 17.16 -10.50 -5.42
CA ASP A 630 16.86 -9.08 -5.22
C ASP A 630 15.92 -8.87 -4.03
N PRO A 631 16.39 -8.32 -2.89
CA PRO A 631 15.52 -8.02 -1.76
C PRO A 631 14.55 -6.86 -2.00
N ALA A 632 14.73 -6.08 -3.08
CA ALA A 632 13.98 -4.87 -3.38
C ALA A 632 12.76 -5.11 -4.28
N ASN A 633 12.53 -6.35 -4.72
CA ASN A 633 11.40 -6.71 -5.58
C ASN A 633 10.77 -8.04 -5.15
N GLU A 634 9.50 -8.21 -5.47
CA GLU A 634 8.55 -9.24 -5.04
C GLU A 634 8.77 -10.68 -5.55
N PRO A 635 9.26 -10.94 -6.77
CA PRO A 635 9.23 -12.28 -7.38
C PRO A 635 9.95 -13.37 -6.58
N ASP A 636 11.08 -13.03 -5.94
CA ASP A 636 11.96 -13.99 -5.28
C ASP A 636 11.94 -13.93 -3.74
N ILE A 637 11.15 -13.05 -3.10
CA ILE A 637 11.12 -12.90 -1.63
C ILE A 637 10.78 -14.18 -0.85
N VAL A 638 10.17 -15.17 -1.51
CA VAL A 638 9.86 -16.48 -0.94
C VAL A 638 11.06 -17.44 -0.89
N TYR A 639 12.10 -17.20 -1.69
CA TYR A 639 13.22 -18.12 -1.92
C TYR A 639 13.93 -18.60 -0.65
N PRO A 640 14.18 -17.75 0.38
CA PRO A 640 14.84 -18.20 1.61
C PRO A 640 14.08 -19.34 2.30
N TYR A 641 12.75 -19.37 2.17
CA TYR A 641 11.88 -20.34 2.82
C TYR A 641 11.85 -21.69 2.12
N LEU A 642 12.22 -21.75 0.84
CA LEU A 642 12.15 -22.97 0.05
C LEU A 642 13.15 -24.04 0.50
N PHE A 643 14.26 -23.69 1.16
CA PHE A 643 15.18 -24.69 1.72
C PHE A 643 14.50 -25.59 2.77
N SER A 644 13.59 -25.03 3.57
CA SER A 644 12.87 -25.76 4.63
C SER A 644 11.84 -26.75 4.10
N ARG A 645 11.60 -26.76 2.78
CA ARG A 645 10.82 -27.81 2.09
C ARG A 645 11.57 -29.14 2.01
N PHE A 646 12.89 -29.14 2.26
CA PHE A 646 13.74 -30.32 2.18
C PHE A 646 14.45 -30.62 3.51
N LYS A 647 14.22 -31.81 4.04
CA LYS A 647 14.83 -32.29 5.29
C LYS A 647 16.35 -32.19 5.24
N GLY A 648 16.94 -31.56 6.25
CA GLY A 648 18.39 -31.37 6.41
C GLY A 648 18.92 -30.04 5.86
N TYR A 649 18.09 -29.22 5.22
CA TYR A 649 18.47 -27.91 4.68
C TYR A 649 17.84 -26.72 5.41
N GLU A 650 17.10 -26.95 6.49
CA GLU A 650 16.26 -25.94 7.15
C GLU A 650 17.11 -24.83 7.79
N LYS A 651 18.33 -25.16 8.23
CA LYS A 651 19.30 -24.18 8.73
C LYS A 651 19.67 -23.13 7.67
N ARG A 652 19.63 -23.47 6.37
CA ARG A 652 19.87 -22.51 5.30
C ARG A 652 18.77 -21.46 5.23
N THR A 653 17.51 -21.83 5.45
CA THR A 653 16.42 -20.84 5.59
C THR A 653 16.74 -19.84 6.69
N TRP A 654 17.18 -20.30 7.86
CA TRP A 654 17.48 -19.39 8.98
C TRP A 654 18.61 -18.44 8.60
N GLU A 655 19.72 -19.00 8.10
CA GLU A 655 20.91 -18.23 7.72
C GLU A 655 20.61 -17.19 6.63
N GLN A 656 19.81 -17.54 5.63
CA GLN A 656 19.43 -16.59 4.58
C GLN A 656 18.48 -15.50 5.09
N VAL A 657 17.46 -15.86 5.88
CA VAL A 657 16.55 -14.87 6.47
C VAL A 657 17.29 -13.91 7.41
N ASP A 658 18.16 -14.43 8.29
CA ASP A 658 18.98 -13.61 9.18
C ASP A 658 19.88 -12.64 8.37
N ARG A 659 20.48 -13.14 7.27
CA ARG A 659 21.35 -12.34 6.40
C ARG A 659 20.58 -11.22 5.71
N ILE A 660 19.42 -11.53 5.12
CA ILE A 660 18.59 -10.55 4.40
C ILE A 660 18.06 -9.49 5.37
N LEU A 661 17.56 -9.87 6.55
CA LEU A 661 17.14 -8.91 7.58
C LEU A 661 18.29 -7.97 7.98
N ALA A 662 19.49 -8.52 8.20
CA ALA A 662 20.63 -7.72 8.64
C ALA A 662 21.21 -6.78 7.57
N GLN A 663 21.07 -7.14 6.28
CA GLN A 663 21.62 -6.37 5.17
C GLN A 663 20.66 -5.27 4.69
N ASN A 664 19.35 -5.54 4.73
CA ASN A 664 18.37 -4.73 4.00
C ASN A 664 17.43 -3.93 4.90
N TYR A 665 17.37 -4.25 6.21
CA TYR A 665 16.47 -3.58 7.14
C TYR A 665 17.25 -2.88 8.25
N ARG A 666 17.08 -1.56 8.37
CA ARG A 666 17.76 -0.73 9.37
C ARG A 666 16.86 0.41 9.85
N ASN A 667 17.18 0.94 11.03
CA ASN A 667 16.52 2.10 11.59
C ASN A 667 17.09 3.39 10.99
N ALA A 668 16.82 3.63 9.70
CA ALA A 668 17.30 4.79 8.94
C ALA A 668 16.36 5.08 7.76
N PRO A 669 16.43 6.29 7.14
CA PRO A 669 15.58 6.63 5.99
C PRO A 669 15.65 5.65 4.81
N ASP A 670 16.83 5.13 4.52
CA ASP A 670 17.12 4.11 3.51
C ASP A 670 17.05 2.69 4.10
N GLY A 671 16.08 2.49 5.00
CA GLY A 671 15.98 1.34 5.89
C GLY A 671 15.13 0.17 5.40
N ILE A 672 14.63 0.24 4.17
CA ILE A 672 14.01 -0.85 3.42
C ILE A 672 14.72 -0.98 2.06
N PRO A 673 14.76 -2.18 1.46
CA PRO A 673 15.61 -2.46 0.28
C PRO A 673 15.19 -1.73 -1.00
N GLY A 674 13.90 -1.50 -1.18
CA GLY A 674 13.28 -0.81 -2.31
C GLY A 674 11.90 -0.31 -1.89
N ASN A 675 11.02 -0.12 -2.87
CA ASN A 675 9.60 0.18 -2.62
C ASN A 675 9.04 -0.74 -1.52
N ASP A 676 8.23 -0.19 -0.61
CA ASP A 676 7.57 -1.01 0.41
C ASP A 676 6.35 -1.78 -0.16
N ASP A 677 5.90 -1.39 -1.35
CA ASP A 677 4.78 -1.91 -2.12
C ASP A 677 3.55 -2.16 -1.27
N THR A 678 3.06 -1.04 -0.71
CA THR A 678 1.88 -0.96 0.16
C THR A 678 1.97 -1.81 1.43
N GLY A 679 3.20 -2.17 1.84
CA GLY A 679 3.47 -2.93 3.06
C GLY A 679 3.95 -4.36 2.83
N THR A 680 4.20 -4.79 1.59
CA THR A 680 4.66 -6.14 1.25
C THR A 680 6.06 -6.45 1.79
N MET A 681 7.01 -5.53 1.62
CA MET A 681 8.37 -5.69 2.18
C MET A 681 8.35 -5.62 3.71
N SER A 682 7.57 -4.69 4.25
CA SER A 682 7.33 -4.60 5.68
C SER A 682 6.69 -5.86 6.28
N ALA A 683 5.67 -6.43 5.64
CA ALA A 683 5.04 -7.67 6.07
C ALA A 683 6.02 -8.86 5.98
N TRP A 684 6.90 -8.89 4.98
CA TRP A 684 7.99 -9.87 4.91
C TRP A 684 8.89 -9.78 6.15
N ALA A 685 9.30 -8.57 6.55
CA ALA A 685 10.11 -8.37 7.75
C ALA A 685 9.37 -8.81 9.03
N VAL A 686 8.10 -8.45 9.18
CA VAL A 686 7.27 -8.86 10.34
C VAL A 686 7.22 -10.37 10.48
N PHE A 687 6.85 -11.10 9.41
CA PHE A 687 6.81 -12.56 9.41
C PHE A 687 8.16 -13.18 9.73
N SER A 688 9.21 -12.73 9.04
CA SER A 688 10.58 -13.20 9.20
C SER A 688 11.06 -13.06 10.65
N MET A 689 10.82 -11.90 11.27
CA MET A 689 11.25 -11.61 12.64
C MET A 689 10.42 -12.34 13.69
N LEU A 690 9.14 -12.62 13.42
CA LEU A 690 8.30 -13.51 14.25
C LEU A 690 8.70 -14.98 14.13
N GLY A 691 9.37 -15.37 13.05
CA GLY A 691 9.92 -16.71 12.85
C GLY A 691 9.04 -17.66 12.02
N PHE A 692 8.20 -17.14 11.13
CA PHE A 692 7.43 -17.95 10.19
C PHE A 692 6.94 -17.12 9.01
N TYR A 693 6.73 -17.73 7.84
CA TYR A 693 6.35 -17.03 6.61
C TYR A 693 5.32 -17.84 5.78
N PRO A 694 4.30 -17.20 5.18
CA PRO A 694 3.35 -17.85 4.27
C PRO A 694 3.98 -18.06 2.89
N ASP A 695 4.63 -19.20 2.68
CA ASP A 695 5.47 -19.43 1.50
C ASP A 695 4.71 -19.87 0.23
N CYS A 696 3.39 -20.08 0.32
CA CYS A 696 2.55 -20.35 -0.83
C CYS A 696 1.11 -19.88 -0.56
N PRO A 697 0.58 -18.91 -1.31
CA PRO A 697 -0.83 -18.54 -1.21
C PRO A 697 -1.75 -19.74 -1.43
N ALA A 698 -2.89 -19.78 -0.73
CA ALA A 698 -3.88 -20.86 -0.77
C ALA A 698 -3.39 -22.26 -0.36
N ASP A 699 -2.14 -22.40 0.10
CA ASP A 699 -1.76 -23.41 1.10
C ASP A 699 -1.85 -22.71 2.46
N PRO A 700 -2.83 -23.04 3.33
CA PRO A 700 -3.00 -22.40 4.64
C PRO A 700 -1.94 -22.93 5.62
N SER A 701 -0.66 -22.82 5.27
CA SER A 701 0.50 -23.25 6.02
C SER A 701 1.59 -22.18 5.99
N TYR A 702 2.45 -22.22 7.01
CA TYR A 702 3.60 -21.35 7.15
C TYR A 702 4.87 -22.19 7.24
N THR A 703 5.93 -21.71 6.62
CA THR A 703 7.28 -22.24 6.80
C THR A 703 7.95 -21.52 7.97
N LEU A 704 8.50 -22.29 8.91
CA LEU A 704 9.11 -21.79 10.14
C LEU A 704 10.57 -21.37 9.90
N THR A 705 10.96 -20.21 10.42
CA THR A 705 12.34 -19.71 10.45
C THR A 705 12.72 -19.21 11.84
N ARG A 706 14.01 -19.03 12.10
CA ARG A 706 14.49 -18.65 13.43
C ARG A 706 14.00 -17.24 13.79
N PRO A 707 13.23 -17.06 14.89
CA PRO A 707 12.72 -15.75 15.26
C PRO A 707 13.84 -14.83 15.75
N THR A 708 13.68 -13.53 15.54
CA THR A 708 14.65 -12.51 15.95
C THR A 708 14.62 -12.32 17.47
N PHE A 709 13.42 -12.21 18.04
CA PHE A 709 13.22 -11.88 19.45
C PHE A 709 13.37 -13.10 20.36
N ALA A 710 13.67 -12.87 21.64
CA ALA A 710 13.73 -13.95 22.63
C ALA A 710 12.33 -14.49 22.91
N LYS A 711 11.34 -13.61 22.88
CA LYS A 711 9.92 -13.95 22.95
C LYS A 711 9.06 -12.92 22.22
N ALA A 712 8.05 -13.41 21.52
CA ALA A 712 6.96 -12.61 20.96
C ALA A 712 5.63 -13.19 21.45
N VAL A 713 4.71 -12.35 21.87
CA VAL A 713 3.34 -12.72 22.24
C VAL A 713 2.40 -12.04 21.26
N ILE A 714 1.66 -12.84 20.50
CA ILE A 714 0.67 -12.38 19.54
C ILE A 714 -0.71 -12.61 20.17
N THR A 715 -1.51 -11.55 20.27
CA THR A 715 -2.92 -11.62 20.64
C THR A 715 -3.70 -11.99 19.39
N LEU A 716 -4.28 -13.19 19.38
CA LEU A 716 -5.05 -13.72 18.27
C LEU A 716 -6.49 -13.18 18.30
N PRO A 717 -7.21 -13.26 17.17
CA PRO A 717 -8.64 -13.02 17.13
C PRO A 717 -9.37 -13.89 18.18
N GLY A 718 -10.26 -13.28 18.96
CA GLY A 718 -10.96 -13.94 20.07
C GLY A 718 -10.27 -13.82 21.44
N GLY A 719 -9.07 -13.26 21.51
CA GLY A 719 -8.37 -12.91 22.76
C GLY A 719 -7.38 -13.96 23.28
N ASP A 720 -7.28 -15.12 22.61
CA ASP A 720 -6.23 -16.11 22.88
C ASP A 720 -4.84 -15.57 22.51
N THR A 721 -3.79 -16.19 23.05
CA THR A 721 -2.41 -15.75 22.77
C THR A 721 -1.56 -16.87 22.18
N LEU A 722 -0.80 -16.53 21.15
CA LEU A 722 0.29 -17.35 20.64
C LEU A 722 1.63 -16.81 21.17
N THR A 723 2.36 -17.64 21.93
CA THR A 723 3.70 -17.28 22.42
C THR A 723 4.80 -17.95 21.60
N ILE A 724 5.61 -17.15 20.92
CA ILE A 724 6.81 -17.62 20.21
C ILE A 724 8.02 -17.32 21.10
N SER A 725 8.90 -18.29 21.32
CA SER A 725 10.07 -18.13 22.19
C SER A 725 11.30 -18.85 21.64
N ARG A 726 12.49 -18.33 21.96
CA ARG A 726 13.76 -18.85 21.44
C ARG A 726 14.88 -18.85 22.46
N THR A 727 15.63 -19.96 22.54
CA THR A 727 16.90 -20.06 23.28
C THR A 727 18.06 -19.42 22.50
N LYS A 728 19.20 -19.13 23.13
CA LYS A 728 20.33 -18.49 22.43
C LYS A 728 20.90 -19.31 21.26
N LYS A 729 20.77 -20.64 21.30
CA LYS A 729 21.32 -21.57 20.30
C LYS A 729 20.28 -22.65 19.99
N PRO A 730 19.21 -22.31 19.27
CA PRO A 730 18.16 -23.27 18.98
C PRO A 730 18.70 -24.35 18.05
N SER A 731 18.36 -25.59 18.37
CA SER A 731 18.69 -26.82 17.65
C SER A 731 17.47 -27.44 16.96
N GLY A 732 16.26 -27.00 17.33
CA GLY A 732 15.00 -27.39 16.69
C GLY A 732 13.80 -26.62 17.22
N VAL A 733 12.62 -26.97 16.74
CA VAL A 733 11.35 -26.30 17.06
C VAL A 733 10.33 -27.26 17.66
N ARG A 734 9.56 -26.77 18.64
CA ARG A 734 8.38 -27.45 19.19
C ARG A 734 7.15 -26.57 19.05
N VAL A 735 6.04 -27.18 18.67
CA VAL A 735 4.73 -26.52 18.53
C VAL A 735 3.76 -27.21 19.48
N GLY A 736 3.11 -26.47 20.38
CA GLY A 736 2.24 -27.05 21.41
C GLY A 736 2.95 -28.10 22.29
N GLY A 737 4.24 -27.90 22.55
CA GLY A 737 5.08 -28.83 23.32
C GLY A 737 5.59 -30.07 22.56
N LYS A 738 5.13 -30.32 21.33
CA LYS A 738 5.51 -31.49 20.51
C LYS A 738 6.59 -31.11 19.50
N SER A 739 7.52 -32.03 19.22
CA SER A 739 8.46 -31.88 18.11
C SER A 739 7.67 -31.84 16.79
N LYS A 740 7.91 -30.83 15.96
CA LYS A 740 7.25 -30.66 14.66
C LYS A 740 8.29 -30.37 13.60
N GLY A 741 7.97 -30.64 12.33
CA GLY A 741 8.78 -30.15 11.21
C GLY A 741 8.72 -28.61 11.11
N TYR A 742 9.41 -28.07 10.11
CA TYR A 742 9.49 -26.63 9.89
C TYR A 742 8.31 -26.07 9.07
N ARG A 743 7.16 -26.74 9.15
CA ARG A 743 5.88 -26.26 8.60
C ARG A 743 4.76 -26.42 9.61
N ILE A 744 3.84 -25.46 9.61
CA ILE A 744 2.67 -25.43 10.49
C ILE A 744 1.46 -24.93 9.71
N SER A 745 0.31 -25.61 9.81
CA SER A 745 -0.93 -25.09 9.22
C SER A 745 -1.45 -23.88 10.01
N HIS A 746 -2.29 -23.05 9.39
CA HIS A 746 -2.93 -21.92 10.03
C HIS A 746 -3.78 -22.35 11.24
N THR A 747 -4.58 -23.40 11.08
CA THR A 747 -5.35 -23.98 12.20
C THR A 747 -4.44 -24.46 13.33
N ASP A 748 -3.33 -25.12 13.02
CA ASP A 748 -2.39 -25.57 14.06
C ASP A 748 -1.66 -24.40 14.72
N LEU A 749 -1.39 -23.32 13.99
CA LEU A 749 -0.77 -22.10 14.49
C LEU A 749 -1.69 -21.42 15.53
N LEU A 750 -2.97 -21.23 15.19
CA LEU A 750 -3.96 -20.64 16.09
C LEU A 750 -4.14 -21.48 17.36
N ASN A 751 -4.13 -22.81 17.22
CA ASN A 751 -4.30 -23.74 18.35
C ASN A 751 -3.00 -24.09 19.10
N ALA A 752 -1.84 -23.61 18.63
CA ALA A 752 -0.55 -24.06 19.18
C ALA A 752 -0.36 -23.63 20.63
N GLY A 753 -0.86 -22.45 21.00
CA GLY A 753 -0.57 -21.72 22.24
C GLY A 753 0.90 -21.28 22.39
N SER A 754 1.85 -22.09 21.91
CA SER A 754 3.26 -21.75 21.86
C SER A 754 4.05 -22.41 20.73
N ILE A 755 5.06 -21.67 20.25
CA ILE A 755 6.15 -22.15 19.40
C ILE A 755 7.46 -21.91 20.16
N GLN A 756 8.22 -22.99 20.39
CA GLN A 756 9.45 -22.97 21.19
C GLN A 756 10.64 -23.44 20.37
N TRP A 757 11.57 -22.52 20.10
CA TRP A 757 12.86 -22.80 19.48
C TRP A 757 13.87 -23.15 20.57
N LYS A 758 14.26 -24.44 20.68
CA LYS A 758 15.04 -24.99 21.81
C LYS A 758 16.49 -25.28 21.49
#